data_AF-A0A2R6FGG7-F1
#
_entry.id   AF-A0A2R6FGG7-F1
#
_cell.length_a   1.000
_cell.length_b   1.000
_cell.length_c   1.000
_cell.angle_alpha   90.00
_cell.angle_beta   90.00
_cell.angle_gamma   90.00
#
_symmetry.space_group_name_H-M   'P 1'
#
loop_
_entity.id
_entity.type
_entity.pdbx_description
1 polymer ?
#
loop_
_entity_poly.entity_id
_entity_poly.type
_entity_poly.pdbx_seq_one_letter_code
_entity_poly.pdbx_strand_id
1 'polypeptide(L)'
;MSNEQDPDGDADGRRDDPAAPRPDPDEEEAGERRPPEAPGASGKSSEQLEEDEELLDGSDLGSEVHVDAEVEIDEDSEDDLLGGLQAESSEEIKVPDRLVDQVIGQDHARDIVLKAAKQRRHVMMIGSPGTGKSMLAKAMSQLLPKEELQDVLVYHNPDDGNEPKVRTVPAGKGEQIVDAHKEEARKRNQMKSFLMWIIILVVFGYAILIVQRLLLGLIAAGVIYLAFRYMSRNGDAMVPNLLVNHADQQVAPFEDATGAHAGALLGDVRHDPFQSGGMETPSHDRVEAGAIHKSNKGVLFIDEMNTLDIRSQQKLMTAIQEGEFAITGQSERSSGAMVQTEPVPTDFVMVAAGNLDAMENMHPALRSRIKGYGYEVYMDDTIEDSPEMRRKYARFVAQEVANDGRLPPFTAEAIEELILEAQRRSGRKQHLSLKFRDLGGLIRVAGDIARAEDRDHTTREDVLQAKARSRSIEQQLADDYIERRKDYELTVNEGDVVGRVNGLAVMGEDSGIVLPVMAEVAPSQGPGDVIATGQLQDMAKEAVQNVSAIIKKFSDEDISEKDVHIQFVQVGEGGVDGDSASITVAAAVISALEGVPVRQDLAMTGSLSVRGDVLPVGGVTHKIEAAAKAGLDTVIIPKANEQDVMIEEEYEEQIDIVPVAHISEVLDVALAGEPEKDSLIDRLKNITGSALEQREVGGTGSPSPQ
;
A
#
# COMPACT_ATOMS: atom_id res chain seq x y z
N MET A 1 -5.61 59.84 -23.20
CA MET A 1 -5.54 60.87 -22.14
C MET A 1 -4.38 60.49 -21.25
N SER A 2 -3.19 60.91 -21.70
CA SER A 2 -2.36 61.97 -21.10
C SER A 2 -1.41 61.33 -20.08
N ASN A 3 -0.19 60.98 -20.49
CA ASN A 3 1.02 61.84 -20.44
C ASN A 3 1.79 61.56 -19.12
N GLU A 4 3.11 61.44 -19.06
CA GLU A 4 4.18 61.83 -19.98
C GLU A 4 5.54 61.22 -19.53
N GLN A 5 6.34 60.84 -20.54
CA GLN A 5 7.79 61.08 -20.76
C GLN A 5 8.88 60.57 -19.78
N ASP A 6 9.61 59.51 -20.16
CA ASP A 6 10.90 59.45 -20.93
C ASP A 6 11.94 60.62 -20.81
N PRO A 7 13.21 60.49 -21.31
CA PRO A 7 14.18 59.36 -21.35
C PRO A 7 15.67 59.84 -21.23
N ASP A 8 16.62 59.02 -21.74
CA ASP A 8 18.04 59.27 -22.10
C ASP A 8 19.10 59.19 -20.97
N GLY A 9 20.30 58.61 -21.12
CA GLY A 9 21.03 58.06 -22.27
C GLY A 9 22.51 57.79 -21.88
N ASP A 10 23.25 57.16 -22.80
CA ASP A 10 24.73 57.12 -22.95
C ASP A 10 25.62 56.11 -22.18
N ALA A 11 25.86 54.97 -22.85
CA ALA A 11 27.09 54.56 -23.56
C ALA A 11 28.53 54.83 -23.04
N ASP A 12 29.40 53.85 -23.41
CA ASP A 12 30.88 53.85 -23.57
C ASP A 12 31.69 53.47 -22.31
N GLY A 13 32.65 52.53 -22.27
CA GLY A 13 33.29 51.67 -23.26
C GLY A 13 34.66 51.21 -22.74
N ARG A 14 35.19 50.10 -23.30
CA ARG A 14 36.62 49.66 -23.35
C ARG A 14 37.22 48.99 -22.10
N ARG A 15 38.14 48.01 -22.16
CA ARG A 15 38.77 47.16 -23.20
C ARG A 15 39.74 46.17 -22.51
N ASP A 16 39.98 45.03 -23.18
CA ASP A 16 41.22 44.25 -23.34
C ASP A 16 41.85 43.43 -22.18
N ASP A 17 41.57 42.11 -22.18
CA ASP A 17 42.46 40.98 -22.54
C ASP A 17 43.74 40.59 -21.72
N PRO A 18 44.27 39.33 -21.89
CA PRO A 18 44.74 38.46 -20.80
C PRO A 18 46.23 38.07 -20.89
N ALA A 19 46.79 37.37 -19.86
CA ALA A 19 48.03 36.59 -20.01
C ALA A 19 48.26 35.59 -18.86
N ALA A 20 48.72 34.40 -19.25
CA ALA A 20 49.11 33.22 -18.48
C ALA A 20 50.61 33.30 -18.01
N PRO A 21 51.36 32.21 -17.72
CA PRO A 21 51.29 31.25 -16.59
C PRO A 21 52.66 30.90 -15.91
N ARG A 22 52.66 29.94 -14.94
CA ARG A 22 53.75 29.05 -14.43
C ARG A 22 54.78 29.65 -13.43
N PRO A 23 55.60 28.85 -12.67
CA PRO A 23 55.84 27.38 -12.72
C PRO A 23 55.90 26.61 -11.35
N ASP A 24 55.96 25.28 -11.43
CA ASP A 24 56.45 24.32 -10.41
C ASP A 24 57.97 24.45 -10.17
N PRO A 25 58.49 23.81 -9.09
CA PRO A 25 59.37 22.63 -9.33
C PRO A 25 59.30 21.48 -8.29
N ASP A 26 59.47 20.24 -8.78
CA ASP A 26 60.37 19.11 -8.39
C ASP A 26 60.58 18.79 -6.89
N GLU A 27 60.37 17.58 -6.30
CA GLU A 27 60.84 16.17 -6.49
C GLU A 27 61.64 15.69 -5.22
N GLU A 28 61.51 14.40 -4.88
CA GLU A 28 62.28 13.57 -3.91
C GLU A 28 62.09 13.83 -2.38
N GLU A 29 62.06 12.88 -1.42
CA GLU A 29 62.39 11.45 -1.35
C GLU A 29 61.77 10.80 -0.07
N ALA A 30 61.85 9.47 0.02
CA ALA A 30 61.14 8.55 0.91
C ALA A 30 61.51 8.53 2.42
N GLY A 31 60.60 7.99 3.24
CA GLY A 31 60.88 7.63 4.64
C GLY A 31 59.75 6.84 5.32
N GLU A 32 59.75 5.52 5.17
CA GLU A 32 58.87 4.57 5.87
C GLU A 32 59.00 4.67 7.40
N ARG A 33 57.87 4.70 8.11
CA ARG A 33 57.79 4.34 9.54
C ARG A 33 56.55 3.49 9.81
N ARG A 34 56.77 2.22 10.15
CA ARG A 34 55.77 1.28 10.69
C ARG A 34 55.36 1.69 12.12
N PRO A 35 54.09 1.50 12.53
CA PRO A 35 53.71 1.44 13.94
C PRO A 35 53.78 -0.01 14.48
N PRO A 36 53.86 -0.21 15.81
CA PRO A 36 54.16 -1.50 16.43
C PRO A 36 52.91 -2.38 16.61
N GLU A 37 53.10 -3.69 16.45
CA GLU A 37 52.13 -4.74 16.77
C GLU A 37 51.89 -4.87 18.28
N ALA A 38 50.63 -5.10 18.66
CA ALA A 38 50.22 -5.65 19.96
C ALA A 38 49.55 -7.02 19.74
N PRO A 39 49.66 -7.96 20.70
CA PRO A 39 49.53 -9.40 20.44
C PRO A 39 48.08 -9.90 20.45
N GLY A 40 47.87 -11.01 19.75
CA GLY A 40 46.56 -11.51 19.33
C GLY A 40 45.70 -12.22 20.37
N ALA A 41 44.45 -12.44 19.97
CA ALA A 41 43.55 -13.44 20.53
C ALA A 41 42.59 -13.96 19.43
N SER A 42 42.80 -15.24 19.09
CA SER A 42 41.85 -16.25 18.58
C SER A 42 40.92 -15.93 17.39
N GLY A 43 41.37 -16.34 16.20
CA GLY A 43 40.74 -17.41 15.40
C GLY A 43 39.26 -17.28 15.02
N LYS A 44 38.99 -16.55 13.93
CA LYS A 44 37.96 -16.90 12.94
C LYS A 44 38.66 -17.15 11.61
N SER A 45 38.20 -18.14 10.85
CA SER A 45 38.78 -18.56 9.58
C SER A 45 38.80 -17.40 8.58
N SER A 46 39.91 -17.24 7.85
CA SER A 46 40.13 -16.21 6.85
C SER A 46 39.09 -16.20 5.72
N GLU A 47 38.42 -17.33 5.47
CA GLU A 47 37.34 -17.44 4.49
C GLU A 47 36.07 -16.65 4.90
N GLN A 48 35.76 -16.54 6.20
CA GLN A 48 34.60 -15.75 6.67
C GLN A 48 34.84 -14.24 6.61
N LEU A 49 36.11 -13.81 6.67
CA LEU A 49 36.47 -12.39 6.59
C LEU A 49 36.54 -11.91 5.13
N GLU A 50 36.88 -12.80 4.19
CA GLU A 50 36.83 -12.51 2.75
C GLU A 50 35.38 -12.47 2.22
N GLU A 51 34.47 -13.33 2.73
CA GLU A 51 33.03 -13.22 2.44
C GLU A 51 32.43 -11.90 2.97
N ASP A 52 32.78 -11.48 4.20
CA ASP A 52 32.28 -10.24 4.80
C ASP A 52 32.83 -8.96 4.11
N GLU A 53 34.02 -9.00 3.50
CA GLU A 53 34.59 -7.86 2.74
C GLU A 53 34.10 -7.80 1.28
N GLU A 54 33.82 -8.93 0.61
CA GLU A 54 33.13 -8.93 -0.70
C GLU A 54 31.66 -8.47 -0.60
N LEU A 55 31.02 -8.64 0.56
CA LEU A 55 29.64 -8.20 0.84
C LEU A 55 29.45 -6.68 1.00
N LEU A 56 30.54 -5.89 1.04
CA LEU A 56 30.51 -4.44 1.24
C LEU A 56 30.88 -3.61 -0.01
N ASP A 57 31.38 -4.25 -1.09
CA ASP A 57 31.56 -3.56 -2.36
C ASP A 57 30.24 -3.55 -3.13
N GLY A 58 29.70 -2.35 -3.39
CA GLY A 58 28.38 -2.12 -3.96
C GLY A 58 28.22 -2.51 -5.43
N SER A 59 28.97 -3.50 -5.91
CA SER A 59 29.00 -3.98 -7.29
C SER A 59 27.95 -5.05 -7.62
N ASP A 60 27.34 -5.69 -6.62
CA ASP A 60 26.31 -6.73 -6.83
C ASP A 60 24.88 -6.31 -6.41
N LEU A 61 24.63 -5.00 -6.29
CA LEU A 61 23.32 -4.47 -5.87
C LEU A 61 22.35 -4.25 -7.05
N GLY A 62 22.48 -5.05 -8.09
CA GLY A 62 21.69 -4.95 -9.32
C GLY A 62 21.60 -6.23 -10.13
N SER A 63 22.02 -7.37 -9.58
CA SER A 63 21.66 -8.66 -10.18
C SER A 63 20.13 -8.80 -10.10
N GLU A 64 19.51 -9.16 -11.22
CA GLU A 64 18.19 -9.78 -11.20
C GLU A 64 18.27 -10.86 -10.11
N VAL A 65 17.38 -10.79 -9.12
CA VAL A 65 17.32 -11.81 -8.07
C VAL A 65 16.88 -13.09 -8.78
N HIS A 66 17.86 -13.82 -9.33
CA HIS A 66 17.68 -15.18 -9.76
C HIS A 66 17.12 -15.91 -8.55
N VAL A 67 16.09 -16.71 -8.79
CA VAL A 67 15.64 -17.64 -7.77
C VAL A 67 16.83 -18.56 -7.53
N ASP A 68 17.60 -18.30 -6.48
CA ASP A 68 18.70 -19.17 -6.02
C ASP A 68 18.07 -20.48 -5.58
N ALA A 69 17.82 -21.34 -6.55
CA ALA A 69 17.11 -22.58 -6.36
C ALA A 69 18.12 -23.71 -6.16
N GLU A 70 18.03 -24.37 -5.00
CA GLU A 70 18.39 -25.79 -4.88
C GLU A 70 17.34 -26.69 -5.59
N VAL A 71 16.29 -26.07 -6.18
CA VAL A 71 15.22 -26.71 -6.95
C VAL A 71 15.52 -26.57 -8.45
N GLU A 72 15.44 -27.67 -9.20
CA GLU A 72 15.67 -27.63 -10.65
C GLU A 72 14.60 -26.77 -11.35
N ILE A 73 15.06 -25.89 -12.25
CA ILE A 73 14.19 -25.18 -13.19
C ILE A 73 14.24 -25.96 -14.50
N ASP A 74 13.09 -26.46 -14.93
CA ASP A 74 12.94 -27.08 -16.23
C ASP A 74 12.67 -26.02 -17.30
N GLU A 75 13.70 -25.67 -18.07
CA GLU A 75 13.62 -24.71 -19.19
C GLU A 75 12.67 -25.19 -20.30
N ASP A 76 12.37 -26.49 -20.40
CA ASP A 76 11.44 -27.03 -21.39
C ASP A 76 9.97 -26.88 -20.94
N SER A 77 9.71 -26.52 -19.67
CA SER A 77 8.38 -26.43 -19.05
C SER A 77 8.02 -25.02 -18.56
N GLU A 78 8.68 -23.96 -19.05
CA GLU A 78 8.43 -22.57 -18.61
C GLU A 78 6.99 -22.07 -18.84
N ASP A 79 6.25 -22.70 -19.77
CA ASP A 79 4.86 -22.35 -20.08
C ASP A 79 3.87 -22.79 -18.97
N ASP A 80 4.29 -23.65 -18.03
CA ASP A 80 3.44 -24.11 -16.93
C ASP A 80 3.13 -23.01 -15.89
N LEU A 81 2.18 -23.28 -14.98
CA LEU A 81 1.74 -22.29 -13.98
C LEU A 81 2.79 -22.01 -12.91
N LEU A 82 3.81 -22.85 -12.74
CA LEU A 82 4.93 -22.65 -11.82
C LEU A 82 6.16 -22.02 -12.52
N GLY A 83 6.08 -21.77 -13.83
CA GLY A 83 7.19 -21.31 -14.65
C GLY A 83 8.33 -22.33 -14.73
N GLY A 84 8.07 -23.63 -14.77
CA GLY A 84 9.08 -24.68 -14.82
C GLY A 84 9.77 -24.99 -13.48
N LEU A 85 9.25 -24.46 -12.36
CA LEU A 85 9.78 -24.77 -11.02
C LEU A 85 9.36 -26.18 -10.59
N GLN A 86 10.33 -27.08 -10.40
CA GLN A 86 10.09 -28.47 -10.00
C GLN A 86 10.03 -28.64 -8.47
N ALA A 87 9.05 -27.99 -7.82
CA ALA A 87 8.82 -28.11 -6.37
C ALA A 87 7.51 -28.86 -6.08
N GLU A 88 7.55 -29.90 -5.24
CA GLU A 88 6.33 -30.63 -4.84
C GLU A 88 5.52 -29.85 -3.79
N SER A 89 6.19 -29.03 -2.99
CA SER A 89 5.56 -28.21 -1.96
C SER A 89 6.29 -26.89 -1.68
N SER A 90 5.63 -25.98 -0.98
CA SER A 90 6.21 -24.72 -0.54
C SER A 90 7.38 -24.87 0.44
N GLU A 91 7.58 -26.03 1.07
CA GLU A 91 8.76 -26.27 1.95
C GLU A 91 10.07 -26.33 1.17
N GLU A 92 10.02 -26.73 -0.09
CA GLU A 92 11.20 -26.86 -0.96
C GLU A 92 11.64 -25.50 -1.53
N ILE A 93 10.79 -24.46 -1.39
CA ILE A 93 11.03 -23.13 -1.95
C ILE A 93 11.77 -22.26 -0.94
N LYS A 94 13.00 -21.87 -1.27
CA LYS A 94 13.84 -21.02 -0.42
C LYS A 94 13.31 -19.59 -0.34
N VAL A 95 13.17 -19.08 0.88
CA VAL A 95 12.84 -17.69 1.16
C VAL A 95 14.12 -16.88 1.42
N PRO A 96 14.38 -15.77 0.69
CA PRO A 96 15.54 -14.91 0.94
C PRO A 96 15.53 -14.32 2.35
N ASP A 97 16.69 -14.20 3.00
CA ASP A 97 16.80 -13.62 4.36
C ASP A 97 16.53 -12.10 4.39
N ARG A 98 16.89 -11.39 3.30
CA ARG A 98 16.78 -9.94 3.21
C ARG A 98 15.39 -9.54 2.73
N LEU A 99 14.75 -8.60 3.42
CA LEU A 99 13.40 -8.14 3.06
C LEU A 99 13.34 -7.47 1.69
N VAL A 100 14.41 -6.82 1.24
CA VAL A 100 14.46 -6.17 -0.07
C VAL A 100 14.35 -7.17 -1.22
N ASP A 101 14.88 -8.38 -1.03
CA ASP A 101 14.89 -9.46 -2.03
C ASP A 101 13.58 -10.28 -2.00
N GLN A 102 12.81 -10.14 -0.91
CA GLN A 102 11.46 -10.70 -0.79
C GLN A 102 10.40 -9.86 -1.52
N VAL A 103 10.70 -8.61 -1.89
CA VAL A 103 9.75 -7.76 -2.63
C VAL A 103 9.51 -8.33 -4.03
N ILE A 104 8.24 -8.48 -4.41
CA ILE A 104 7.83 -9.11 -5.67
C ILE A 104 7.13 -8.10 -6.57
N GLY A 105 7.57 -8.05 -7.83
CA GLY A 105 6.93 -7.28 -8.90
C GLY A 105 6.93 -5.76 -8.75
N GLN A 106 7.73 -5.22 -7.83
CA GLN A 106 7.89 -3.78 -7.59
C GLN A 106 9.33 -3.34 -7.90
N ASP A 107 9.90 -3.79 -9.02
CA ASP A 107 11.34 -3.63 -9.32
C ASP A 107 11.76 -2.15 -9.40
N HIS A 108 10.92 -1.29 -9.99
CA HIS A 108 11.18 0.15 -10.04
C HIS A 108 11.18 0.78 -8.64
N ALA A 109 10.20 0.44 -7.81
CA ALA A 109 10.12 0.93 -6.42
C ALA A 109 11.30 0.42 -5.58
N ARG A 110 11.68 -0.86 -5.74
CA ARG A 110 12.84 -1.48 -5.07
C ARG A 110 14.13 -0.72 -5.40
N ASP A 111 14.39 -0.46 -6.68
CA ASP A 111 15.58 0.28 -7.13
C ASP A 111 15.62 1.71 -6.56
N ILE A 112 14.47 2.41 -6.54
CA ILE A 112 14.37 3.73 -5.92
C ILE A 112 14.68 3.66 -4.42
N VAL A 113 14.11 2.69 -3.70
CA VAL A 113 14.35 2.53 -2.26
C VAL A 113 15.82 2.22 -1.96
N LEU A 114 16.47 1.38 -2.78
CA LEU A 114 17.91 1.09 -2.69
C LEU A 114 18.76 2.37 -2.87
N LYS A 115 18.47 3.16 -3.91
CA LYS A 115 19.16 4.44 -4.17
C LYS A 115 18.91 5.44 -3.04
N ALA A 116 17.67 5.51 -2.55
CA ALA A 116 17.27 6.40 -1.48
C ALA A 116 17.95 6.02 -0.15
N ALA A 117 18.07 4.73 0.16
CA ALA A 117 18.77 4.26 1.37
C ALA A 117 20.25 4.66 1.33
N LYS A 118 20.95 4.38 0.22
CA LYS A 118 22.36 4.75 0.04
C LYS A 118 22.62 6.25 0.18
N GLN A 119 21.69 7.08 -0.27
CA GLN A 119 21.82 8.54 -0.27
C GLN A 119 21.12 9.21 0.92
N ARG A 120 20.49 8.44 1.81
CA ARG A 120 19.63 8.94 2.91
C ARG A 120 18.57 9.94 2.45
N ARG A 121 17.86 9.61 1.38
CA ARG A 121 16.83 10.44 0.76
C ARG A 121 15.43 9.98 1.17
N HIS A 122 14.53 10.92 1.41
CA HIS A 122 13.13 10.60 1.71
C HIS A 122 12.42 9.99 0.51
N VAL A 123 11.40 9.15 0.76
CA VAL A 123 10.62 8.49 -0.28
C VAL A 123 9.14 8.69 0.00
N MET A 124 8.35 8.96 -1.04
CA MET A 124 6.89 8.89 -1.01
C MET A 124 6.42 7.76 -1.93
N MET A 125 5.66 6.80 -1.40
CA MET A 125 5.08 5.68 -2.13
C MET A 125 3.57 5.84 -2.19
N ILE A 126 3.03 5.96 -3.40
CA ILE A 126 1.60 6.13 -3.65
C ILE A 126 1.08 4.92 -4.42
N GLY A 127 0.02 4.31 -3.93
CA GLY A 127 -0.67 3.25 -4.66
C GLY A 127 -1.61 2.45 -3.76
N SER A 128 -2.29 1.46 -4.33
CA SER A 128 -3.35 0.74 -3.64
C SER A 128 -2.87 0.04 -2.36
N PRO A 129 -3.75 -0.24 -1.39
CA PRO A 129 -3.42 -1.05 -0.22
C PRO A 129 -2.89 -2.44 -0.63
N GLY A 130 -1.92 -2.96 0.10
CA GLY A 130 -1.39 -4.31 -0.13
C GLY A 130 -0.34 -4.46 -1.23
N THR A 131 0.14 -3.37 -1.83
CA THR A 131 1.21 -3.34 -2.86
C THR A 131 2.63 -3.40 -2.31
N GLY A 132 2.81 -3.57 -0.99
CA GLY A 132 4.15 -3.73 -0.38
C GLY A 132 4.83 -2.46 0.15
N LYS A 133 4.11 -1.33 0.25
CA LYS A 133 4.65 -0.04 0.78
C LYS A 133 5.39 -0.19 2.11
N SER A 134 4.77 -0.81 3.11
CA SER A 134 5.39 -1.03 4.44
C SER A 134 6.58 -1.99 4.37
N MET A 135 6.51 -3.03 3.53
CA MET A 135 7.61 -3.98 3.33
C MET A 135 8.84 -3.29 2.75
N LEU A 136 8.68 -2.46 1.72
CA LEU A 136 9.77 -1.66 1.16
C LEU A 136 10.36 -0.67 2.16
N ALA A 137 9.52 -0.03 2.98
CA ALA A 137 9.98 0.86 4.04
C ALA A 137 10.81 0.12 5.10
N LYS A 138 10.38 -1.09 5.50
CA LYS A 138 11.11 -1.95 6.44
C LYS A 138 12.40 -2.51 5.82
N ALA A 139 12.38 -2.85 4.54
CA ALA A 139 13.57 -3.24 3.79
C ALA A 139 14.60 -2.11 3.74
N MET A 140 14.15 -0.86 3.62
CA MET A 140 15.01 0.32 3.65
C MET A 140 15.82 0.42 4.95
N SER A 141 15.25 0.08 6.12
CA SER A 141 15.97 0.16 7.40
C SER A 141 17.08 -0.89 7.53
N GLN A 142 16.95 -2.03 6.85
CA GLN A 142 18.00 -3.05 6.78
C GLN A 142 19.18 -2.61 5.89
N LEU A 143 18.96 -1.67 4.98
CA LEU A 143 19.96 -1.14 4.05
C LEU A 143 20.72 0.08 4.60
N LEU A 144 20.27 0.67 5.71
CA LEU A 144 20.95 1.81 6.33
C LEU A 144 22.16 1.36 7.17
N PRO A 145 23.24 2.17 7.21
CA PRO A 145 24.48 1.81 7.91
C PRO A 145 24.28 1.77 9.44
N LYS A 146 24.72 0.67 10.06
CA LYS A 146 24.52 0.38 11.50
C LYS A 146 25.55 1.07 12.40
N GLU A 147 26.73 1.41 11.88
CA GLU A 147 27.82 2.01 12.67
C GLU A 147 27.49 3.41 13.20
N GLU A 148 26.41 4.02 12.71
CA GLU A 148 25.98 5.37 13.09
C GLU A 148 24.97 5.41 14.24
N LEU A 149 24.54 4.26 14.81
CA LEU A 149 23.49 4.25 15.84
C LEU A 149 23.95 4.91 17.15
N GLN A 150 23.05 5.71 17.74
CA GLN A 150 23.33 6.55 18.90
C GLN A 150 22.24 6.41 19.97
N ASP A 151 22.63 6.22 21.22
CA ASP A 151 21.73 6.39 22.35
C ASP A 151 21.56 7.89 22.67
N VAL A 152 20.36 8.27 23.11
CA VAL A 152 20.03 9.66 23.47
C VAL A 152 19.72 9.72 24.96
N LEU A 153 20.44 10.59 25.67
CA LEU A 153 20.28 10.84 27.11
C LEU A 153 19.80 12.27 27.36
N VAL A 154 18.90 12.43 28.31
CA VAL A 154 18.42 13.73 28.77
C VAL A 154 18.85 13.95 30.22
N TYR A 155 19.55 15.05 30.47
CA TYR A 155 20.11 15.43 31.74
C TYR A 155 19.35 16.60 32.36
N HIS A 156 19.31 16.61 33.69
CA HIS A 156 18.91 17.79 34.44
C HIS A 156 19.80 18.98 34.07
N ASN A 157 19.20 20.13 33.80
CA ASN A 157 19.90 21.38 33.60
C ASN A 157 19.88 22.22 34.90
N PRO A 158 21.03 22.41 35.57
CA PRO A 158 21.10 23.20 36.80
C PRO A 158 20.82 24.70 36.60
N ASP A 159 21.01 25.20 35.37
CA ASP A 159 20.88 26.62 35.04
C ASP A 159 19.40 26.98 34.75
N ASP A 160 18.69 26.10 34.03
CA ASP A 160 17.24 26.20 33.77
C ASP A 160 16.58 24.81 33.81
N GLY A 161 15.80 24.52 34.86
CA GLY A 161 15.11 23.24 35.03
C GLY A 161 14.01 22.96 33.99
N ASN A 162 13.58 23.96 33.22
CA ASN A 162 12.62 23.78 32.12
C ASN A 162 13.29 23.50 30.77
N GLU A 163 14.64 23.58 30.70
CA GLU A 163 15.42 23.27 29.51
C GLU A 163 16.37 22.09 29.76
N PRO A 164 15.87 20.83 29.81
CA PRO A 164 16.72 19.66 29.96
C PRO A 164 17.80 19.56 28.87
N LYS A 165 19.03 19.19 29.25
CA LYS A 165 20.16 19.07 28.33
C LYS A 165 20.16 17.72 27.62
N VAL A 166 20.46 17.71 26.33
CA VAL A 166 20.46 16.48 25.52
C VAL A 166 21.90 16.09 25.18
N ARG A 167 22.19 14.79 25.26
CA ARG A 167 23.49 14.24 24.82
C ARG A 167 23.32 12.94 24.08
N THR A 168 24.06 12.79 22.99
CA THR A 168 24.18 11.53 22.26
C THR A 168 25.45 10.79 22.66
N VAL A 169 25.35 9.47 22.70
CA VAL A 169 26.50 8.58 22.85
C VAL A 169 26.37 7.41 21.87
N PRO A 170 27.46 6.75 21.48
CA PRO A 170 27.37 5.51 20.70
C PRO A 170 26.44 4.48 21.37
N ALA A 171 25.70 3.73 20.55
CA ALA A 171 24.77 2.70 21.01
C ALA A 171 25.40 1.76 22.06
N GLY A 172 24.64 1.45 23.11
CA GLY A 172 25.07 0.60 24.24
C GLY A 172 25.81 1.34 25.36
N LYS A 173 26.31 2.56 25.13
CA LYS A 173 26.93 3.37 26.20
C LYS A 173 25.90 4.06 27.09
N GLY A 174 24.68 4.30 26.60
CA GLY A 174 23.63 4.96 27.37
C GLY A 174 23.26 4.19 28.64
N GLU A 175 23.07 2.88 28.52
CA GLU A 175 22.76 2.01 29.66
C GLU A 175 23.88 2.00 30.71
N GLN A 176 25.13 1.92 30.27
CA GLN A 176 26.31 1.97 31.16
C GLN A 176 26.37 3.27 31.96
N ILE A 177 26.08 4.41 31.32
CA ILE A 177 26.07 5.73 31.97
C ILE A 177 24.94 5.79 33.01
N VAL A 178 23.74 5.38 32.63
CA VAL A 178 22.56 5.41 33.51
C VAL A 178 22.79 4.53 34.74
N ASP A 179 23.34 3.33 34.54
CA ASP A 179 23.60 2.39 35.62
C ASP A 179 24.73 2.87 36.55
N ALA A 180 25.79 3.48 36.02
CA ALA A 180 26.82 4.12 36.84
C ALA A 180 26.24 5.23 37.74
N HIS A 181 25.35 6.07 37.19
CA HIS A 181 24.66 7.11 37.97
C HIS A 181 23.69 6.52 39.01
N LYS A 182 22.95 5.46 38.68
CA LYS A 182 22.08 4.74 39.63
C LYS A 182 22.90 4.12 40.77
N GLU A 183 24.06 3.55 40.48
CA GLU A 183 24.94 3.00 41.50
C GLU A 183 25.51 4.09 42.42
N GLU A 184 25.97 5.20 41.85
CA GLU A 184 26.47 6.33 42.63
C GLU A 184 25.38 6.87 43.57
N ALA A 185 24.16 7.00 43.05
CA ALA A 185 23.00 7.38 43.83
C ALA A 185 22.67 6.39 44.95
N ARG A 186 22.69 5.08 44.67
CA ARG A 186 22.50 4.02 45.67
C ARG A 186 23.58 4.08 46.75
N LYS A 187 24.85 4.22 46.37
CA LYS A 187 26.00 4.36 47.30
C LYS A 187 25.84 5.60 48.18
N ARG A 188 25.45 6.74 47.61
CA ARG A 188 25.18 7.99 48.34
C ARG A 188 24.03 7.82 49.34
N ASN A 189 22.94 7.16 48.94
CA ASN A 189 21.80 6.89 49.83
C ASN A 189 22.12 5.87 50.92
N GLN A 190 22.91 4.84 50.61
CA GLN A 190 23.43 3.89 51.60
C GLN A 190 24.35 4.59 52.61
N MET A 191 25.24 5.48 52.15
CA MET A 191 26.11 6.25 53.03
C MET A 191 25.33 7.20 53.95
N LYS A 192 24.29 7.89 53.42
CA LYS A 192 23.38 8.71 54.24
C LYS A 192 22.65 7.87 55.29
N SER A 193 22.14 6.70 54.88
CA SER A 193 21.45 5.77 55.79
C SER A 193 22.41 5.23 56.85
N PHE A 194 23.64 4.90 56.47
CA PHE A 194 24.68 4.43 57.38
C PHE A 194 25.07 5.52 58.40
N LEU A 195 25.29 6.77 57.95
CA LEU A 195 25.56 7.91 58.83
C LEU A 195 24.39 8.17 59.79
N MET A 196 23.15 8.08 59.31
CA MET A 196 21.95 8.19 60.15
C MET A 196 21.95 7.13 61.25
N TRP A 197 22.22 5.86 60.92
CA TRP A 197 22.28 4.78 61.91
C TRP A 197 23.40 4.99 62.93
N ILE A 198 24.56 5.51 62.53
CA ILE A 198 25.64 5.89 63.44
C ILE A 198 25.17 6.98 64.41
N ILE A 199 24.54 8.06 63.90
CA ILE A 199 24.05 9.16 64.74
C ILE A 199 23.00 8.64 65.73
N ILE A 200 22.07 7.79 65.29
CA ILE A 200 21.07 7.16 66.14
C ILE A 200 21.74 6.32 67.24
N LEU A 201 22.75 5.51 66.90
CA LEU A 201 23.46 4.65 67.86
C LEU A 201 24.24 5.47 68.89
N VAL A 202 24.90 6.56 68.48
CA VAL A 202 25.63 7.46 69.38
C VAL A 202 24.68 8.16 70.35
N VAL A 203 23.57 8.72 69.86
CA VAL A 203 22.58 9.44 70.68
C VAL A 203 21.88 8.48 71.65
N PHE A 204 21.51 7.29 71.18
CA PHE A 204 20.90 6.25 72.00
C PHE A 204 21.87 5.72 73.07
N GLY A 205 23.12 5.45 72.69
CA GLY A 205 24.19 5.03 73.60
C GLY A 205 24.49 6.07 74.68
N TYR A 206 24.57 7.35 74.32
CA TYR A 206 24.72 8.45 75.27
C TYR A 206 23.56 8.50 76.29
N ALA A 207 22.32 8.37 75.81
CA ALA A 207 21.13 8.40 76.65
C ALA A 207 21.06 7.22 77.64
N ILE A 208 21.57 6.04 77.25
CA ILE A 208 21.62 4.85 78.11
C ILE A 208 22.80 4.91 79.09
N LEU A 209 24.01 5.18 78.61
CA LEU A 209 25.24 5.04 79.41
C LEU A 209 25.47 6.22 80.37
N ILE A 210 25.11 7.44 79.97
CA ILE A 210 25.40 8.66 80.75
C ILE A 210 24.14 9.17 81.46
N VAL A 211 23.01 9.23 80.76
CA VAL A 211 21.77 9.84 81.29
C VAL A 211 20.88 8.82 82.01
N GLN A 212 21.10 7.51 81.82
CA GLN A 212 20.32 6.39 82.38
C GLN A 212 18.80 6.47 82.12
N ARG A 213 18.37 7.14 81.04
CA ARG A 213 16.96 7.31 80.69
C ARG A 213 16.65 6.67 79.33
N LEU A 214 16.40 5.37 79.35
CA LEU A 214 16.16 4.55 78.16
C LEU A 214 15.01 5.07 77.28
N LEU A 215 13.92 5.53 77.90
CA LEU A 215 12.74 6.04 77.19
C LEU A 215 13.04 7.33 76.40
N LEU A 216 13.91 8.20 76.93
CA LEU A 216 14.28 9.47 76.30
C LEU A 216 15.23 9.23 75.11
N GLY A 217 16.12 8.24 75.21
CA GLY A 217 16.96 7.79 74.10
C GLY A 217 16.15 7.21 72.94
N LEU A 218 15.10 6.43 73.24
CA LEU A 218 14.24 5.81 72.23
C LEU A 218 13.41 6.86 71.47
N ILE A 219 12.87 7.86 72.18
CA ILE A 219 12.18 9.00 71.56
C ILE A 219 13.15 9.81 70.68
N ALA A 220 14.35 10.12 71.17
CA ALA A 220 15.35 10.86 70.39
C ALA A 220 15.78 10.11 69.12
N ALA A 221 16.02 8.80 69.20
CA ALA A 221 16.29 7.94 68.05
C ALA A 221 15.13 7.95 67.03
N GLY A 222 13.89 7.86 67.51
CA GLY A 222 12.69 7.94 66.67
C GLY A 222 12.54 9.29 65.97
N VAL A 223 12.82 10.40 66.66
CA VAL A 223 12.79 11.76 66.09
C VAL A 223 13.89 11.94 65.04
N ILE A 224 15.12 11.47 65.30
CA ILE A 224 16.22 11.53 64.34
C ILE A 224 15.91 10.69 63.10
N TYR A 225 15.37 9.48 63.28
CA TYR A 225 14.93 8.64 62.18
C TYR A 225 13.84 9.32 61.34
N LEU A 226 12.84 9.92 61.99
CA LEU A 226 11.76 10.63 61.29
C LEU A 226 12.30 11.87 60.55
N ALA A 227 13.18 12.63 61.17
CA ALA A 227 13.81 13.81 60.57
C ALA A 227 14.69 13.45 59.37
N PHE A 228 15.53 12.41 59.48
CA PHE A 228 16.32 11.91 58.36
C PHE A 228 15.45 11.29 57.27
N ARG A 229 14.37 10.59 57.61
CA ARG A 229 13.41 10.06 56.64
C ARG A 229 12.69 11.18 55.90
N TYR A 230 12.39 12.30 56.56
CA TYR A 230 11.81 13.48 55.93
C TYR A 230 12.83 14.20 55.04
N MET A 231 14.07 14.36 55.51
CA MET A 231 15.13 15.07 54.78
C MET A 231 15.74 14.25 53.63
N SER A 232 15.73 12.92 53.73
CA SER A 232 16.24 12.02 52.69
C SER A 232 15.24 11.77 51.56
N ARG A 233 13.99 12.25 51.69
CA ARG A 233 13.01 12.23 50.58
C ARG A 233 13.40 13.17 49.44
N ASN A 234 14.16 14.24 49.71
CA ASN A 234 14.60 15.23 48.72
C ASN A 234 15.99 14.94 48.15
N GLY A 235 16.41 13.68 48.17
CA GLY A 235 17.69 13.25 47.64
C GLY A 235 17.55 12.73 46.22
N ASP A 236 17.06 13.55 45.29
CA ASP A 236 16.92 13.14 43.90
C ASP A 236 18.30 12.76 43.37
N ALA A 237 18.43 11.49 43.05
CA ALA A 237 19.47 11.03 42.19
C ALA A 237 19.18 11.65 40.82
N MET A 238 19.96 12.66 40.43
CA MET A 238 19.91 13.24 39.08
C MET A 238 20.51 12.23 38.09
N VAL A 239 19.80 11.10 37.92
CA VAL A 239 20.11 10.08 36.95
C VAL A 239 19.61 10.60 35.60
N PRO A 240 20.44 10.56 34.54
CA PRO A 240 19.96 10.92 33.22
C PRO A 240 18.85 9.97 32.77
N ASN A 241 17.88 10.52 32.05
CA ASN A 241 16.82 9.76 31.41
C ASN A 241 17.36 9.21 30.08
N LEU A 242 17.37 7.89 29.91
CA LEU A 242 17.71 7.24 28.65
C LEU A 242 16.50 7.30 27.73
N LEU A 243 16.50 8.27 26.84
CA LEU A 243 15.35 8.62 26.01
C LEU A 243 15.20 7.69 24.81
N VAL A 244 16.32 7.36 24.16
CA VAL A 244 16.39 6.41 23.04
C VAL A 244 17.56 5.46 23.30
N ASN A 245 17.33 4.15 23.13
CA ASN A 245 18.31 3.10 23.38
C ASN A 245 18.36 2.15 22.17
N HIS A 246 19.56 1.99 21.59
CA HIS A 246 19.81 1.09 20.46
C HIS A 246 20.82 -0.01 20.78
N ALA A 247 21.11 -0.29 22.06
CA ALA A 247 22.12 -1.25 22.49
C ALA A 247 21.98 -2.65 21.85
N ASP A 248 20.75 -3.15 21.74
CA ASP A 248 20.46 -4.51 21.25
C ASP A 248 20.07 -4.56 19.76
N GLN A 249 20.10 -3.43 19.06
CA GLN A 249 19.59 -3.35 17.68
C GLN A 249 20.63 -3.82 16.67
N GLN A 250 20.23 -4.82 15.87
CA GLN A 250 21.04 -5.38 14.79
C GLN A 250 20.80 -4.71 13.43
N VAL A 251 19.79 -3.84 13.31
CA VAL A 251 19.42 -3.11 12.10
C VAL A 251 19.04 -1.68 12.48
N ALA A 252 19.04 -0.76 11.52
CA ALA A 252 18.63 0.60 11.81
C ALA A 252 17.16 0.64 12.27
N PRO A 253 16.78 1.59 13.15
CA PRO A 253 15.43 1.72 13.65
C PRO A 253 14.40 1.80 12.52
N PHE A 254 13.26 1.14 12.71
CA PHE A 254 12.09 1.31 11.86
C PHE A 254 10.93 1.68 12.77
N GLU A 255 10.50 2.94 12.69
CA GLU A 255 9.38 3.45 13.49
C GLU A 255 8.19 3.69 12.58
N ASP A 256 7.13 2.93 12.79
CA ASP A 256 5.83 3.14 12.15
C ASP A 256 5.03 4.15 12.97
N ALA A 257 4.82 5.34 12.41
CA ALA A 257 4.06 6.43 13.00
C ALA A 257 2.73 6.67 12.27
N THR A 258 2.23 5.67 11.54
CA THR A 258 0.90 5.70 10.90
C THR A 258 -0.18 5.97 11.95
N GLY A 259 -0.99 7.01 11.73
CA GLY A 259 -2.05 7.43 12.66
C GLY A 259 -1.58 7.97 14.02
N ALA A 260 -0.28 8.28 14.18
CA ALA A 260 0.25 8.76 15.45
C ALA A 260 -0.30 10.15 15.83
N HIS A 261 -0.71 10.31 17.09
CA HIS A 261 -1.03 11.62 17.66
C HIS A 261 0.25 12.46 17.88
N ALA A 262 0.09 13.77 17.99
CA ALA A 262 1.21 14.72 18.09
C ALA A 262 2.29 14.34 19.13
N GLY A 263 1.92 13.88 20.34
CA GLY A 263 2.88 13.47 21.37
C GLY A 263 3.65 12.20 21.00
N ALA A 264 2.97 11.22 20.39
CA ALA A 264 3.59 9.98 19.94
C ALA A 264 4.54 10.21 18.75
N LEU A 265 4.22 11.17 17.87
CA LEU A 265 5.07 11.52 16.73
C LEU A 265 6.25 12.43 17.14
N LEU A 266 5.97 13.50 17.88
CA LEU A 266 6.86 14.64 18.13
C LEU A 266 7.45 14.70 19.54
N GLY A 267 7.14 13.73 20.40
CA GLY A 267 7.54 13.71 21.81
C GLY A 267 6.62 14.52 22.70
N ASP A 268 6.68 14.23 24.00
CA ASP A 268 5.86 14.89 25.01
C ASP A 268 6.62 15.02 26.34
N VAL A 269 6.11 15.88 27.23
CA VAL A 269 6.60 16.00 28.61
C VAL A 269 5.44 15.75 29.56
N ARG A 270 5.57 14.71 30.38
CA ARG A 270 4.51 14.31 31.32
C ARG A 270 4.15 15.43 32.29
N HIS A 271 2.87 15.50 32.64
CA HIS A 271 2.38 16.43 33.66
C HIS A 271 2.97 16.08 35.03
N ASP A 272 3.51 17.08 35.71
CA ASP A 272 3.82 16.99 37.14
C ASP A 272 2.68 17.61 37.96
N PRO A 273 1.97 16.83 38.81
CA PRO A 273 0.97 17.36 39.73
C PRO A 273 1.56 18.09 40.95
N PHE A 274 2.86 17.95 41.24
CA PHE A 274 3.53 18.47 42.44
C PHE A 274 4.35 19.74 42.19
N GLN A 275 3.85 20.68 41.38
CA GLN A 275 4.50 21.95 40.96
C GLN A 275 4.84 22.96 42.08
N SER A 276 4.65 22.57 43.35
CA SER A 276 4.98 23.44 44.48
C SER A 276 5.34 22.61 45.71
N GLY A 277 6.34 23.07 46.47
CA GLY A 277 6.72 22.49 47.75
C GLY A 277 7.93 21.55 47.73
N GLY A 278 8.72 21.53 46.64
CA GLY A 278 10.00 20.82 46.58
C GLY A 278 9.86 19.29 46.54
N MET A 279 8.73 18.80 46.03
CA MET A 279 8.47 17.39 45.68
C MET A 279 8.22 17.22 44.17
N GLU A 280 8.72 18.16 43.37
CA GLU A 280 8.60 18.15 41.92
C GLU A 280 9.39 16.99 41.34
N THR A 281 8.85 16.38 40.28
CA THR A 281 9.60 15.40 39.50
C THR A 281 10.49 16.17 38.51
N PRO A 282 11.82 15.95 38.52
CA PRO A 282 12.73 16.62 37.62
C PRO A 282 12.25 16.56 36.17
N SER A 283 12.30 17.69 35.47
CA SER A 283 11.75 17.80 34.12
C SER A 283 12.37 16.83 33.12
N HIS A 284 13.67 16.54 33.25
CA HIS A 284 14.39 15.61 32.37
C HIS A 284 13.87 14.17 32.47
N ASP A 285 13.40 13.74 33.65
CA ASP A 285 12.80 12.41 33.89
C ASP A 285 11.37 12.29 33.32
N ARG A 286 10.74 13.42 32.98
CA ARG A 286 9.39 13.49 32.43
C ARG A 286 9.33 13.54 30.91
N VAL A 287 10.48 13.70 30.25
CA VAL A 287 10.60 13.76 28.79
C VAL A 287 10.37 12.38 28.17
N GLU A 288 9.56 12.32 27.12
CA GLU A 288 9.26 11.12 26.34
C GLU A 288 9.55 11.36 24.86
N ALA A 289 10.26 10.42 24.22
CA ALA A 289 10.61 10.51 22.81
C ALA A 289 9.40 10.17 21.92
N GLY A 290 9.16 11.03 20.94
CA GLY A 290 8.30 10.72 19.79
C GLY A 290 9.00 9.84 18.75
N ALA A 291 8.21 9.32 17.82
CA ALA A 291 8.66 8.47 16.71
C ALA A 291 9.79 9.11 15.90
N ILE A 292 9.78 10.44 15.70
CA ILE A 292 10.86 11.16 14.99
C ILE A 292 12.23 11.03 15.67
N HIS A 293 12.27 10.88 16.99
CA HIS A 293 13.52 10.74 17.74
C HIS A 293 13.96 9.28 17.81
N LYS A 294 13.00 8.36 17.94
CA LYS A 294 13.26 6.92 17.92
C LYS A 294 13.76 6.43 16.56
N SER A 295 13.36 7.10 15.49
CA SER A 295 13.81 6.84 14.13
C SER A 295 15.13 7.52 13.77
N ASN A 296 15.78 8.23 14.71
CA ASN A 296 17.08 8.86 14.47
C ASN A 296 18.07 7.81 13.94
N LYS A 297 18.74 8.13 12.82
CA LYS A 297 19.63 7.22 12.08
C LYS A 297 18.96 5.98 11.47
N GLY A 298 17.63 5.93 11.45
CA GLY A 298 16.82 4.87 10.87
C GLY A 298 15.76 5.40 9.90
N VAL A 299 14.63 4.70 9.86
CA VAL A 299 13.48 4.96 8.99
C VAL A 299 12.29 5.40 9.83
N LEU A 300 11.64 6.48 9.40
CA LEU A 300 10.32 6.90 9.88
C LEU A 300 9.29 6.58 8.81
N PHE A 301 8.43 5.60 9.07
CA PHE A 301 7.34 5.24 8.15
C PHE A 301 6.04 5.90 8.59
N ILE A 302 5.33 6.51 7.64
CA ILE A 302 4.00 7.12 7.89
C ILE A 302 3.11 6.78 6.69
N ASP A 303 2.21 5.81 6.86
CA ASP A 303 1.11 5.61 5.92
C ASP A 303 -0.02 6.60 6.19
N GLU A 304 -0.84 6.85 5.17
CA GLU A 304 -1.97 7.79 5.22
C GLU A 304 -1.59 9.15 5.83
N MET A 305 -0.52 9.78 5.31
CA MET A 305 -0.01 11.05 5.82
C MET A 305 -1.04 12.19 5.92
N ASN A 306 -2.10 12.14 5.10
CA ASN A 306 -3.23 13.07 5.16
C ASN A 306 -4.01 13.00 6.48
N THR A 307 -3.91 11.90 7.23
CA THR A 307 -4.58 11.75 8.53
C THR A 307 -3.89 12.52 9.66
N LEU A 308 -2.60 12.87 9.49
CA LEU A 308 -1.89 13.71 10.45
C LEU A 308 -2.40 15.13 10.41
N ASP A 309 -2.57 15.75 11.59
CA ASP A 309 -2.96 17.15 11.67
C ASP A 309 -1.92 18.06 11.01
N ILE A 310 -2.38 19.16 10.42
CA ILE A 310 -1.55 20.09 9.64
C ILE A 310 -0.39 20.64 10.49
N ARG A 311 -0.59 20.85 11.79
CA ARG A 311 0.46 21.37 12.69
C ARG A 311 1.55 20.33 12.92
N SER A 312 1.20 19.06 13.06
CA SER A 312 2.14 17.95 13.11
C SER A 312 2.93 17.80 11.81
N GLN A 313 2.28 17.93 10.64
CA GLN A 313 2.97 17.94 9.35
C GLN A 313 3.98 19.09 9.23
N GLN A 314 3.63 20.30 9.71
CA GLN A 314 4.55 21.45 9.73
C GLN A 314 5.74 21.23 10.66
N LYS A 315 5.52 20.68 11.85
CA LYS A 315 6.61 20.35 12.79
C LYS A 315 7.50 19.23 12.25
N LEU A 316 6.92 18.25 11.56
CA LEU A 316 7.68 17.21 10.87
C LEU A 316 8.59 17.79 9.78
N MET A 317 8.15 18.82 9.05
CA MET A 317 9.04 19.54 8.12
C MET A 317 10.23 20.18 8.84
N THR A 318 10.02 20.76 10.02
CA THR A 318 11.12 21.33 10.82
C THR A 318 12.10 20.24 11.24
N ALA A 319 11.63 19.09 11.72
CA ALA A 319 12.48 17.96 12.06
C ALA A 319 13.32 17.48 10.85
N ILE A 320 12.72 17.42 9.66
CA ILE A 320 13.40 17.07 8.40
C ILE A 320 14.44 18.14 7.98
N GLN A 321 14.19 19.41 8.26
CA GLN A 321 15.06 20.52 7.85
C GLN A 321 16.28 20.65 8.74
N GLU A 322 16.07 20.59 10.05
CA GLU A 322 17.11 20.82 11.05
C GLU A 322 17.86 19.52 11.40
N GLY A 323 17.25 18.35 11.18
CA GLY A 323 17.79 17.07 11.62
C GLY A 323 17.72 16.87 13.14
N GLU A 324 17.10 17.81 13.85
CA GLU A 324 16.89 17.80 15.29
C GLU A 324 15.53 18.45 15.61
N PHE A 325 14.89 18.03 16.70
CA PHE A 325 13.62 18.57 17.15
C PHE A 325 13.55 18.62 18.68
N ALA A 326 13.18 19.76 19.26
CA ALA A 326 13.06 19.90 20.70
C ALA A 326 11.76 19.26 21.21
N ILE A 327 11.83 18.51 22.32
CA ILE A 327 10.66 17.89 22.94
C ILE A 327 10.02 18.89 23.90
N THR A 328 8.70 19.05 23.78
CA THR A 328 7.91 19.91 24.65
C THR A 328 6.54 19.29 24.93
N GLY A 329 5.90 19.71 26.03
CA GLY A 329 4.57 19.25 26.39
C GLY A 329 3.52 19.63 25.33
N GLN A 330 2.82 18.65 24.75
CA GLN A 330 1.85 18.92 23.67
C GLN A 330 0.55 19.55 24.17
N SER A 331 0.20 19.32 25.45
CA SER A 331 -1.00 19.90 26.06
C SER A 331 -0.67 21.22 26.77
N GLU A 332 -1.21 22.33 26.28
CA GLU A 332 -1.07 23.67 26.90
C GLU A 332 -1.59 23.74 28.35
N ARG A 333 -2.42 22.77 28.76
CA ARG A 333 -2.99 22.67 30.11
C ARG A 333 -2.10 21.87 31.07
N SER A 334 -1.00 21.31 30.57
CA SER A 334 -0.04 20.53 31.34
C SER A 334 1.15 21.39 31.78
N SER A 335 1.72 21.14 32.97
CA SER A 335 3.03 21.68 33.35
C SER A 335 4.15 21.26 32.41
N GLY A 336 3.98 20.17 31.66
CA GLY A 336 4.91 19.78 30.61
C GLY A 336 5.07 20.84 29.50
N ALA A 337 4.05 21.68 29.27
CA ALA A 337 4.12 22.72 28.23
C ALA A 337 5.11 23.85 28.53
N MET A 338 5.54 23.99 29.80
CA MET A 338 6.58 24.94 30.19
C MET A 338 7.99 24.38 29.97
N VAL A 339 8.10 23.07 29.71
CA VAL A 339 9.38 22.38 29.50
C VAL A 339 9.62 22.28 28.00
N GLN A 340 10.83 22.64 27.58
CA GLN A 340 11.30 22.45 26.22
C GLN A 340 12.76 22.04 26.29
N THR A 341 13.09 20.83 25.82
CA THR A 341 14.47 20.34 25.84
C THR A 341 15.36 21.13 24.89
N GLU A 342 16.69 20.98 25.05
CA GLU A 342 17.60 21.19 23.92
C GLU A 342 17.14 20.34 22.71
N PRO A 343 17.45 20.73 21.46
CA PRO A 343 17.11 19.95 20.28
C PRO A 343 17.57 18.49 20.41
N VAL A 344 16.65 17.55 20.16
CA VAL A 344 16.92 16.12 20.19
C VAL A 344 17.13 15.64 18.76
N PRO A 345 18.16 14.83 18.46
CA PRO A 345 18.41 14.35 17.10
C PRO A 345 17.25 13.60 16.47
N THR A 346 17.00 13.90 15.20
CA THR A 346 15.94 13.31 14.36
C THR A 346 16.44 13.10 12.92
N ASP A 347 17.65 12.59 12.73
CA ASP A 347 18.25 12.32 11.41
C ASP A 347 17.70 10.99 10.84
N PHE A 348 16.40 10.97 10.56
CA PHE A 348 15.67 9.83 10.00
C PHE A 348 15.51 9.96 8.49
N VAL A 349 15.40 8.82 7.81
CA VAL A 349 14.89 8.77 6.45
C VAL A 349 13.38 8.54 6.48
N MET A 350 12.61 9.55 6.13
CA MET A 350 11.16 9.44 6.04
C MET A 350 10.72 8.63 4.82
N VAL A 351 9.82 7.68 5.05
CA VAL A 351 9.06 6.96 4.03
C VAL A 351 7.58 7.27 4.24
N ALA A 352 7.07 8.16 3.39
CA ALA A 352 5.67 8.53 3.32
C ALA A 352 4.91 7.52 2.45
N ALA A 353 3.77 7.05 2.89
CA ALA A 353 2.91 6.15 2.12
C ALA A 353 1.47 6.64 2.08
N GLY A 354 0.74 6.22 1.05
CA GLY A 354 -0.70 6.43 0.96
C GLY A 354 -1.28 6.03 -0.38
N ASN A 355 -2.56 6.31 -0.54
CA ASN A 355 -3.30 6.21 -1.79
C ASN A 355 -3.27 7.57 -2.52
N LEU A 356 -3.88 7.67 -3.70
CA LEU A 356 -3.91 8.93 -4.48
C LEU A 356 -4.57 10.10 -3.74
N ASP A 357 -5.61 9.83 -2.94
CA ASP A 357 -6.31 10.81 -2.11
C ASP A 357 -5.46 11.33 -0.95
N ALA A 358 -4.47 10.56 -0.50
CA ALA A 358 -3.51 11.02 0.51
C ALA A 358 -2.69 12.22 0.01
N MET A 359 -2.54 12.38 -1.31
CA MET A 359 -1.85 13.53 -1.90
C MET A 359 -2.69 14.81 -1.88
N GLU A 360 -4.02 14.72 -1.93
CA GLU A 360 -4.91 15.88 -2.01
C GLU A 360 -4.89 16.72 -0.73
N ASN A 361 -4.74 16.04 0.42
CA ASN A 361 -4.84 16.65 1.75
C ASN A 361 -3.48 16.81 2.46
N MET A 362 -2.37 16.56 1.76
CA MET A 362 -1.03 16.74 2.29
C MET A 362 -0.63 18.22 2.29
N HIS A 363 0.07 18.68 3.33
CA HIS A 363 0.58 20.05 3.39
C HIS A 363 1.54 20.32 2.20
N PRO A 364 1.28 21.35 1.35
CA PRO A 364 2.02 21.56 0.11
C PRO A 364 3.54 21.69 0.28
N ALA A 365 3.98 22.31 1.39
CA ALA A 365 5.39 22.51 1.65
C ALA A 365 6.11 21.21 2.08
N LEU A 366 5.39 20.26 2.70
CA LEU A 366 5.94 18.95 3.06
C LEU A 366 6.13 18.11 1.79
N ARG A 367 5.11 18.08 0.92
CA ARG A 367 5.22 17.44 -0.40
C ARG A 367 6.36 18.02 -1.23
N SER A 368 6.47 19.35 -1.30
CA SER A 368 7.57 20.03 -2.01
C SER A 368 8.95 19.62 -1.49
N ARG A 369 9.08 19.38 -0.17
CA ARG A 369 10.32 18.90 0.44
C ARG A 369 10.63 17.46 0.04
N ILE A 370 9.65 16.56 0.04
CA ILE A 370 9.86 15.17 -0.39
C ILE A 370 10.22 15.13 -1.88
N LYS A 371 9.47 15.83 -2.73
CA LYS A 371 9.73 15.89 -4.17
C LYS A 371 11.07 16.54 -4.53
N GLY A 372 11.46 17.59 -3.81
CA GLY A 372 12.68 18.35 -4.12
C GLY A 372 13.97 17.69 -3.62
N TYR A 373 13.90 16.83 -2.60
CA TYR A 373 15.06 16.26 -1.91
C TYR A 373 15.00 14.74 -1.76
N GLY A 374 14.07 14.09 -2.44
CA GLY A 374 13.74 12.68 -2.31
C GLY A 374 13.12 12.11 -3.59
N TYR A 375 12.35 11.03 -3.45
CA TYR A 375 11.73 10.33 -4.56
C TYR A 375 10.21 10.20 -4.37
N GLU A 376 9.46 10.29 -5.46
CA GLU A 376 8.04 9.92 -5.51
C GLU A 376 7.93 8.64 -6.35
N VAL A 377 7.26 7.63 -5.83
CA VAL A 377 7.08 6.32 -6.46
C VAL A 377 5.59 6.02 -6.53
N TYR A 378 5.14 5.62 -7.71
CA TYR A 378 3.82 5.03 -7.87
C TYR A 378 3.96 3.51 -7.83
N MET A 379 3.19 2.84 -6.98
CA MET A 379 3.21 1.40 -6.82
C MET A 379 2.32 0.75 -7.87
N ASP A 380 2.83 -0.29 -8.52
CA ASP A 380 2.06 -1.01 -9.53
C ASP A 380 1.02 -1.93 -8.88
N ASP A 381 -0.17 -2.03 -9.47
CA ASP A 381 -1.23 -2.94 -9.02
C ASP A 381 -1.19 -4.29 -9.75
N THR A 382 -0.51 -4.36 -10.90
CA THR A 382 -0.38 -5.55 -11.74
C THR A 382 0.98 -5.59 -12.41
N ILE A 383 1.47 -6.78 -12.72
CA ILE A 383 2.69 -7.01 -13.50
C ILE A 383 2.43 -8.02 -14.62
N GLU A 384 3.24 -8.01 -15.68
CA GLU A 384 3.19 -9.02 -16.74
C GLU A 384 3.39 -10.44 -16.16
N ASP A 385 2.60 -11.38 -16.67
CA ASP A 385 2.65 -12.81 -16.33
C ASP A 385 3.79 -13.48 -17.11
N SER A 386 4.97 -13.52 -16.50
CA SER A 386 6.15 -14.22 -17.01
C SER A 386 6.46 -15.46 -16.17
N PRO A 387 7.19 -16.46 -16.72
CA PRO A 387 7.63 -17.63 -15.96
C PRO A 387 8.41 -17.24 -14.69
N GLU A 388 9.29 -16.23 -14.78
CA GLU A 388 10.02 -15.69 -13.64
C GLU A 388 9.07 -15.13 -12.56
N MET A 389 8.02 -14.43 -12.96
CA MET A 389 7.03 -13.91 -12.03
C MET A 389 6.23 -15.04 -11.38
N ARG A 390 5.80 -16.07 -12.12
CA ARG A 390 5.13 -17.25 -11.54
C ARG A 390 5.99 -17.93 -10.47
N ARG A 391 7.29 -18.10 -10.71
CA ARG A 391 8.26 -18.58 -9.69
C ARG A 391 8.30 -17.67 -8.46
N LYS A 392 8.28 -16.35 -8.64
CA LYS A 392 8.21 -15.38 -7.54
C LYS A 392 6.88 -15.48 -6.77
N TYR A 393 5.76 -15.82 -7.40
CA TYR A 393 4.50 -16.10 -6.71
C TYR A 393 4.57 -17.39 -5.89
N ALA A 394 5.19 -18.46 -6.40
CA ALA A 394 5.44 -19.66 -5.60
C ALA A 394 6.28 -19.32 -4.34
N ARG A 395 7.29 -18.47 -4.50
CA ARG A 395 8.07 -17.91 -3.39
C ARG A 395 7.24 -17.04 -2.44
N PHE A 396 6.30 -16.25 -2.94
CA PHE A 396 5.36 -15.49 -2.10
C PHE A 396 4.54 -16.43 -1.19
N VAL A 397 4.06 -17.55 -1.72
CA VAL A 397 3.34 -18.54 -0.91
C VAL A 397 4.23 -19.09 0.21
N ALA A 398 5.46 -19.49 -0.13
CA ALA A 398 6.43 -19.96 0.86
C ALA A 398 6.75 -18.89 1.93
N GLN A 399 6.90 -17.63 1.52
CA GLN A 399 7.09 -16.49 2.42
C GLN A 399 5.92 -16.33 3.39
N GLU A 400 4.67 -16.36 2.92
CA GLU A 400 3.49 -16.21 3.77
C GLU A 400 3.34 -17.37 4.77
N VAL A 401 3.61 -18.61 4.33
CA VAL A 401 3.62 -19.79 5.21
C VAL A 401 4.69 -19.65 6.30
N ALA A 402 5.92 -19.29 5.92
CA ALA A 402 7.02 -19.09 6.86
C ALA A 402 6.77 -17.94 7.84
N ASN A 403 6.18 -16.84 7.37
CA ASN A 403 5.85 -15.68 8.19
C ASN A 403 4.73 -15.95 9.20
N ASP A 404 3.71 -16.76 8.85
CA ASP A 404 2.68 -17.16 9.81
C ASP A 404 3.19 -18.20 10.81
N GLY A 405 3.99 -19.17 10.34
CA GLY A 405 4.64 -20.20 11.15
C GLY A 405 3.70 -21.28 11.70
N ARG A 406 2.41 -21.26 11.36
CA ARG A 406 1.42 -22.24 11.83
C ARG A 406 0.64 -22.93 10.72
N LEU A 407 0.79 -22.49 9.47
CA LEU A 407 0.10 -23.04 8.32
C LEU A 407 0.83 -24.29 7.82
N PRO A 408 0.11 -25.35 7.41
CA PRO A 408 0.71 -26.45 6.67
C PRO A 408 1.28 -25.96 5.32
N PRO A 409 2.35 -26.59 4.81
CA PRO A 409 2.90 -26.31 3.49
C PRO A 409 1.88 -26.45 2.38
N PHE A 410 2.03 -25.68 1.30
CA PHE A 410 1.14 -25.75 0.14
C PHE A 410 1.70 -26.73 -0.88
N THR A 411 0.85 -27.60 -1.45
CA THR A 411 1.25 -28.45 -2.57
C THR A 411 1.41 -27.63 -3.85
N ALA A 412 2.12 -28.17 -4.84
CA ALA A 412 2.25 -27.57 -6.17
C ALA A 412 0.89 -27.13 -6.75
N GLU A 413 -0.13 -28.00 -6.72
CA GLU A 413 -1.45 -27.69 -7.29
C GLU A 413 -2.18 -26.58 -6.51
N ALA A 414 -1.90 -26.44 -5.22
CA ALA A 414 -2.44 -25.35 -4.41
C ALA A 414 -1.79 -24.01 -4.79
N ILE A 415 -0.48 -24.01 -5.08
CA ILE A 415 0.26 -22.83 -5.55
C ILE A 415 -0.23 -22.43 -6.94
N GLU A 416 -0.42 -23.38 -7.85
CA GLU A 416 -0.98 -23.13 -9.19
C GLU A 416 -2.36 -22.46 -9.12
N GLU A 417 -3.26 -22.94 -8.25
CA GLU A 417 -4.57 -22.33 -8.06
C GLU A 417 -4.47 -20.89 -7.52
N LEU A 418 -3.49 -20.60 -6.66
CA LEU A 418 -3.23 -19.23 -6.19
C LEU A 418 -2.69 -18.31 -7.31
N ILE A 419 -1.92 -18.85 -8.24
CA ILE A 419 -1.42 -18.11 -9.42
C ILE A 419 -2.58 -17.83 -10.38
N LEU A 420 -3.45 -18.80 -10.63
CA LEU A 420 -4.69 -18.59 -11.41
C LEU A 420 -5.57 -17.51 -10.77
N GLU A 421 -5.72 -17.54 -9.44
CA GLU A 421 -6.45 -16.50 -8.72
C GLU A 421 -5.76 -15.13 -8.83
N ALA A 422 -4.43 -15.08 -8.82
CA ALA A 422 -3.69 -13.83 -9.03
C ALA A 422 -3.86 -13.28 -10.46
N GLN A 423 -3.92 -14.14 -11.48
CA GLN A 423 -4.26 -13.75 -12.85
C GLN A 423 -5.66 -13.16 -12.89
N ARG A 424 -6.65 -13.87 -12.32
CA ARG A 424 -8.05 -13.43 -12.26
C ARG A 424 -8.21 -12.07 -11.58
N ARG A 425 -7.58 -11.87 -10.42
CA ARG A 425 -7.60 -10.60 -9.67
C ARG A 425 -6.83 -9.46 -10.32
N SER A 426 -6.01 -9.73 -11.33
CA SER A 426 -5.36 -8.66 -12.08
C SER A 426 -6.36 -7.88 -12.94
N GLY A 427 -7.48 -8.52 -13.31
CA GLY A 427 -8.48 -7.95 -14.21
C GLY A 427 -7.95 -7.65 -15.62
N ARG A 428 -6.77 -8.18 -15.98
CA ARG A 428 -6.08 -7.89 -17.25
C ARG A 428 -5.36 -9.14 -17.75
N LYS A 429 -5.50 -9.47 -19.04
CA LYS A 429 -4.80 -10.63 -19.62
C LYS A 429 -3.29 -10.57 -19.42
N GLN A 430 -2.66 -11.74 -19.26
CA GLN A 430 -1.20 -11.88 -19.20
C GLN A 430 -0.61 -10.99 -18.10
N HIS A 431 -1.38 -10.75 -17.05
CA HIS A 431 -0.94 -10.02 -15.88
C HIS A 431 -1.28 -10.79 -14.61
N LEU A 432 -0.54 -10.49 -13.55
CA LEU A 432 -0.72 -11.01 -12.21
C LEU A 432 -0.96 -9.84 -11.24
N SER A 433 -1.85 -10.02 -10.26
CA SER A 433 -2.21 -8.99 -9.28
C SER A 433 -1.14 -8.78 -8.20
N LEU A 434 -0.57 -7.58 -8.10
CA LEU A 434 0.41 -7.22 -7.07
C LEU A 434 -0.22 -6.81 -5.73
N LYS A 435 -1.54 -7.01 -5.56
CA LYS A 435 -2.27 -6.76 -4.30
C LYS A 435 -2.07 -7.93 -3.33
N PHE A 436 -0.82 -8.15 -2.93
CA PHE A 436 -0.40 -9.30 -2.14
C PHE A 436 -1.06 -9.41 -0.77
N ARG A 437 -1.55 -8.32 -0.17
CA ARG A 437 -2.30 -8.40 1.10
C ARG A 437 -3.56 -9.26 0.97
N ASP A 438 -4.27 -9.14 -0.15
CA ASP A 438 -5.54 -9.84 -0.36
C ASP A 438 -5.30 -11.29 -0.77
N LEU A 439 -4.22 -11.55 -1.54
CA LEU A 439 -3.74 -12.91 -1.84
C LEU A 439 -3.20 -13.62 -0.60
N GLY A 440 -2.40 -12.95 0.24
CA GLY A 440 -1.92 -13.47 1.52
C GLY A 440 -3.06 -13.74 2.50
N GLY A 441 -4.15 -12.97 2.43
CA GLY A 441 -5.40 -13.26 3.11
C GLY A 441 -5.99 -14.60 2.69
N LEU A 442 -6.08 -14.87 1.38
CA LEU A 442 -6.55 -16.15 0.84
C LEU A 442 -5.65 -17.32 1.27
N ILE A 443 -4.32 -17.16 1.20
CA ILE A 443 -3.34 -18.16 1.63
C ILE A 443 -3.56 -18.53 3.11
N ARG A 444 -3.69 -17.52 3.99
CA ARG A 444 -3.93 -17.76 5.41
C ARG A 444 -5.23 -18.53 5.66
N VAL A 445 -6.31 -18.17 4.96
CA VAL A 445 -7.60 -18.88 5.08
C VAL A 445 -7.50 -20.32 4.57
N ALA A 446 -6.84 -20.57 3.44
CA ALA A 446 -6.64 -21.93 2.92
C ALA A 446 -5.83 -22.80 3.90
N GLY A 447 -4.72 -22.26 4.42
CA GLY A 447 -3.92 -22.96 5.42
C GLY A 447 -4.65 -23.19 6.74
N ASP A 448 -5.50 -22.25 7.18
CA ASP A 448 -6.35 -22.42 8.36
C ASP A 448 -7.40 -23.53 8.16
N ILE A 449 -7.95 -23.69 6.95
CA ILE A 449 -8.86 -24.80 6.61
C ILE A 449 -8.13 -26.14 6.70
N ALA A 450 -6.99 -26.27 6.01
CA ALA A 450 -6.19 -27.48 6.03
C ALA A 450 -5.77 -27.86 7.46
N ARG A 451 -5.34 -26.87 8.25
CA ARG A 451 -4.98 -27.05 9.65
C ARG A 451 -6.17 -27.46 10.53
N ALA A 452 -7.35 -26.88 10.32
CA ALA A 452 -8.54 -27.23 11.09
C ALA A 452 -8.99 -28.68 10.84
N GLU A 453 -8.62 -29.25 9.70
CA GLU A 453 -8.85 -30.64 9.34
C GLU A 453 -7.65 -31.57 9.65
N ASP A 454 -6.65 -31.07 10.40
CA ASP A 454 -5.43 -31.79 10.75
C ASP A 454 -4.67 -32.36 9.53
N ARG A 455 -4.69 -31.66 8.38
CA ARG A 455 -3.95 -32.04 7.17
C ARG A 455 -2.48 -31.62 7.28
N ASP A 456 -1.60 -32.48 6.77
CA ASP A 456 -0.15 -32.21 6.72
C ASP A 456 0.22 -31.17 5.65
N HIS A 457 -0.59 -31.03 4.60
CA HIS A 457 -0.40 -30.09 3.51
C HIS A 457 -1.72 -29.39 3.16
N THR A 458 -1.61 -28.15 2.70
CA THR A 458 -2.69 -27.36 2.11
C THR A 458 -2.77 -27.68 0.62
N THR A 459 -3.95 -28.12 0.17
CA THR A 459 -4.18 -28.62 -1.19
C THR A 459 -5.02 -27.64 -2.02
N ARG A 460 -5.14 -27.89 -3.34
CA ARG A 460 -6.02 -27.11 -4.24
C ARG A 460 -7.46 -27.02 -3.70
N GLU A 461 -7.99 -28.08 -3.12
CA GLU A 461 -9.34 -28.07 -2.54
C GLU A 461 -9.48 -27.04 -1.40
N ASP A 462 -8.45 -26.91 -0.56
CA ASP A 462 -8.45 -25.95 0.55
C ASP A 462 -8.46 -24.51 0.02
N VAL A 463 -7.74 -24.23 -1.08
CA VAL A 463 -7.73 -22.93 -1.76
C VAL A 463 -9.11 -22.64 -2.37
N LEU A 464 -9.73 -23.59 -3.05
CA LEU A 464 -11.09 -23.45 -3.61
C LEU A 464 -12.13 -23.18 -2.50
N GLN A 465 -12.05 -23.91 -1.38
CA GLN A 465 -12.90 -23.64 -0.22
C GLN A 465 -12.63 -22.26 0.39
N ALA A 466 -11.37 -21.83 0.43
CA ALA A 466 -10.98 -20.52 0.92
C ALA A 466 -11.55 -19.40 0.04
N LYS A 467 -11.51 -19.51 -1.29
CA LYS A 467 -12.13 -18.55 -2.23
C LYS A 467 -13.60 -18.28 -1.93
N ALA A 468 -14.35 -19.32 -1.56
CA ALA A 468 -15.75 -19.19 -1.17
C ALA A 468 -15.94 -18.52 0.22
N ARG A 469 -15.00 -18.72 1.15
CA ARG A 469 -15.09 -18.21 2.54
C ARG A 469 -14.42 -16.85 2.76
N SER A 470 -13.48 -16.44 1.91
CA SER A 470 -12.65 -15.25 2.07
C SER A 470 -13.16 -14.04 1.27
N ARG A 471 -14.44 -14.04 0.88
CA ARG A 471 -15.06 -12.93 0.14
C ARG A 471 -15.17 -11.68 1.00
N SER A 472 -15.05 -10.50 0.38
CA SER A 472 -15.25 -9.23 1.08
C SER A 472 -16.70 -9.08 1.56
N ILE A 473 -16.95 -8.18 2.52
CA ILE A 473 -18.32 -7.92 2.99
C ILE A 473 -19.17 -7.38 1.83
N GLU A 474 -18.57 -6.57 0.97
CA GLU A 474 -19.16 -6.02 -0.23
C GLU A 474 -19.62 -7.13 -1.19
N GLN A 475 -18.75 -8.12 -1.44
CA GLN A 475 -19.08 -9.29 -2.25
C GLN A 475 -20.16 -10.15 -1.59
N GLN A 476 -20.07 -10.41 -0.27
CA GLN A 476 -21.09 -11.20 0.45
C GLN A 476 -22.48 -10.55 0.39
N LEU A 477 -22.56 -9.22 0.54
CA LEU A 477 -23.80 -8.48 0.41
C LEU A 477 -24.33 -8.48 -1.03
N ALA A 478 -23.45 -8.36 -2.03
CA ALA A 478 -23.81 -8.45 -3.43
C ALA A 478 -24.35 -9.85 -3.77
N ASP A 479 -23.70 -10.91 -3.29
CA ASP A 479 -24.10 -12.29 -3.52
C ASP A 479 -25.43 -12.63 -2.83
N ASP A 480 -25.64 -12.24 -1.57
CA ASP A 480 -26.93 -12.40 -0.86
C ASP A 480 -28.05 -11.62 -1.56
N TYR A 481 -27.73 -10.43 -2.10
CA TYR A 481 -28.68 -9.66 -2.89
C TYR A 481 -29.04 -10.38 -4.20
N ILE A 482 -28.05 -10.91 -4.92
CA ILE A 482 -28.24 -11.67 -6.17
C ILE A 482 -29.04 -12.95 -5.88
N GLU A 483 -28.71 -13.70 -4.84
CA GLU A 483 -29.38 -14.94 -4.45
C GLU A 483 -30.86 -14.70 -4.13
N ARG A 484 -31.18 -13.69 -3.31
CA ARG A 484 -32.57 -13.31 -3.02
C ARG A 484 -33.34 -12.89 -4.26
N ARG A 485 -32.67 -12.33 -5.26
CA ARG A 485 -33.30 -11.92 -6.51
C ARG A 485 -33.60 -13.12 -7.41
N LYS A 486 -32.80 -14.19 -7.36
CA LYS A 486 -33.08 -15.46 -8.07
C LYS A 486 -34.41 -16.08 -7.67
N ASP A 487 -34.84 -15.95 -6.41
CA ASP A 487 -36.15 -16.45 -5.95
C ASP A 487 -37.35 -15.83 -6.69
N TYR A 488 -37.13 -14.65 -7.30
CA TYR A 488 -38.15 -13.90 -8.03
C TYR A 488 -37.75 -13.69 -9.50
N GLU A 489 -36.74 -14.41 -10.00
CA GLU A 489 -36.17 -14.14 -11.31
C GLU A 489 -37.20 -14.37 -12.42
N LEU A 490 -37.31 -13.36 -13.28
CA LEU A 490 -38.07 -13.46 -14.52
C LEU A 490 -37.21 -14.02 -15.64
N THR A 491 -35.94 -14.39 -15.41
CA THR A 491 -34.99 -14.79 -16.45
C THR A 491 -35.58 -15.93 -17.27
N VAL A 492 -35.76 -15.64 -18.55
CA VAL A 492 -36.18 -16.62 -19.54
C VAL A 492 -34.90 -17.00 -20.25
N ASN A 493 -34.56 -18.29 -20.19
CA ASN A 493 -33.38 -18.87 -20.82
C ASN A 493 -33.74 -19.78 -22.01
N GLU A 494 -35.03 -19.89 -22.35
CA GLU A 494 -35.52 -20.72 -23.46
C GLU A 494 -36.47 -19.94 -24.38
N GLY A 495 -36.43 -20.26 -25.67
CA GLY A 495 -37.29 -19.68 -26.70
C GLY A 495 -36.85 -18.30 -27.17
N ASP A 496 -37.71 -17.65 -27.96
CA ASP A 496 -37.42 -16.36 -28.58
C ASP A 496 -38.52 -15.34 -28.26
N VAL A 497 -38.13 -14.11 -27.93
CA VAL A 497 -39.06 -13.06 -27.51
C VAL A 497 -38.71 -11.73 -28.17
N VAL A 498 -39.71 -11.06 -28.74
CA VAL A 498 -39.56 -9.71 -29.33
C VAL A 498 -39.35 -8.68 -28.22
N GLY A 499 -38.39 -7.79 -28.43
CA GLY A 499 -38.11 -6.66 -27.55
C GLY A 499 -37.47 -7.04 -26.23
N ARG A 500 -37.08 -8.30 -26.00
CA ARG A 500 -36.55 -8.76 -24.71
C ARG A 500 -35.16 -9.36 -24.86
N VAL A 501 -34.21 -8.85 -24.09
CA VAL A 501 -32.80 -9.26 -24.17
C VAL A 501 -32.23 -9.46 -22.76
N ASN A 502 -31.46 -10.52 -22.56
CA ASN A 502 -30.71 -10.73 -21.33
C ASN A 502 -29.40 -9.94 -21.39
N GLY A 503 -29.34 -8.82 -20.67
CA GLY A 503 -28.10 -8.07 -20.43
C GLY A 503 -27.30 -8.64 -19.26
N LEU A 504 -26.08 -8.16 -19.07
CA LEU A 504 -25.23 -8.53 -17.94
C LEU A 504 -24.71 -7.29 -17.23
N ALA A 505 -24.69 -7.35 -15.90
CA ALA A 505 -24.20 -6.30 -15.03
C ALA A 505 -23.27 -6.87 -13.96
N VAL A 506 -22.55 -5.99 -13.28
CA VAL A 506 -21.75 -6.31 -12.10
C VAL A 506 -22.28 -5.48 -10.94
N MET A 507 -22.43 -6.12 -9.79
CA MET A 507 -22.74 -5.48 -8.52
C MET A 507 -21.47 -5.52 -7.65
N GLY A 508 -21.09 -4.38 -7.10
CA GLY A 508 -19.78 -4.24 -6.46
C GLY A 508 -18.65 -4.31 -7.48
N GLU A 509 -17.56 -4.99 -7.13
CA GLU A 509 -16.40 -5.16 -8.02
C GLU A 509 -16.46 -6.47 -8.83
N ASP A 510 -17.00 -7.54 -8.22
CA ASP A 510 -16.79 -8.91 -8.73
C ASP A 510 -18.05 -9.80 -8.80
N SER A 511 -19.24 -9.31 -8.40
CA SER A 511 -20.45 -10.15 -8.40
C SER A 511 -21.33 -9.87 -9.63
N GLY A 512 -21.28 -10.76 -10.63
CA GLY A 512 -22.06 -10.64 -11.86
C GLY A 512 -23.54 -11.03 -11.69
N ILE A 513 -24.43 -10.38 -12.45
CA ILE A 513 -25.87 -10.69 -12.49
C ILE A 513 -26.46 -10.49 -13.89
N VAL A 514 -27.44 -11.33 -14.26
CA VAL A 514 -28.27 -11.12 -15.45
C VAL A 514 -29.24 -9.96 -15.23
N LEU A 515 -29.25 -9.02 -16.17
CA LEU A 515 -30.11 -7.84 -16.15
C LEU A 515 -31.00 -7.84 -17.41
N PRO A 516 -32.22 -8.37 -17.31
CA PRO A 516 -33.15 -8.36 -18.44
C PRO A 516 -33.54 -6.92 -18.82
N VAL A 517 -33.46 -6.62 -20.11
CA VAL A 517 -33.89 -5.36 -20.72
C VAL A 517 -35.06 -5.66 -21.65
N MET A 518 -36.14 -4.89 -21.48
CA MET A 518 -37.33 -4.96 -22.34
C MET A 518 -37.48 -3.65 -23.09
N ALA A 519 -37.90 -3.73 -24.35
CA ALA A 519 -38.22 -2.62 -25.21
C ALA A 519 -39.58 -2.86 -25.88
N GLU A 520 -40.41 -1.82 -25.91
CA GLU A 520 -41.72 -1.83 -26.58
C GLU A 520 -41.88 -0.53 -27.36
N VAL A 521 -42.53 -0.60 -28.52
CA VAL A 521 -42.77 0.55 -29.40
C VAL A 521 -44.25 0.90 -29.36
N ALA A 522 -44.57 2.13 -28.97
CA ALA A 522 -45.94 2.64 -28.90
C ALA A 522 -46.14 3.86 -29.82
N PRO A 523 -47.37 4.13 -30.30
CA PRO A 523 -47.67 5.36 -31.00
C PRO A 523 -47.52 6.58 -30.09
N SER A 524 -46.75 7.58 -30.50
CA SER A 524 -46.58 8.81 -29.72
C SER A 524 -47.83 9.70 -29.79
N GLN A 525 -48.12 10.43 -28.72
CA GLN A 525 -49.15 11.50 -28.69
C GLN A 525 -48.54 12.90 -28.91
N GLY A 526 -47.26 12.96 -29.31
CA GLY A 526 -46.48 14.17 -29.55
C GLY A 526 -45.25 13.87 -30.42
N PRO A 527 -44.14 14.64 -30.30
CA PRO A 527 -42.88 14.23 -30.90
C PRO A 527 -42.37 12.96 -30.19
N GLY A 528 -42.03 11.95 -30.97
CA GLY A 528 -41.56 10.66 -30.49
C GLY A 528 -40.33 10.78 -29.59
N ASP A 529 -40.37 10.05 -28.48
CA ASP A 529 -39.34 10.08 -27.45
C ASP A 529 -38.80 8.69 -27.10
N VAL A 530 -37.58 8.64 -26.56
CA VAL A 530 -36.97 7.42 -26.03
C VAL A 530 -37.03 7.47 -24.51
N ILE A 531 -37.89 6.64 -23.94
CA ILE A 531 -38.23 6.66 -22.52
C ILE A 531 -37.61 5.45 -21.85
N ALA A 532 -36.48 5.65 -21.17
CA ALA A 532 -35.80 4.61 -20.39
C ALA A 532 -36.15 4.67 -18.91
N THR A 533 -36.49 3.51 -18.32
CA THR A 533 -36.88 3.35 -16.91
C THR A 533 -36.01 2.31 -16.20
N GLY A 534 -35.85 2.46 -14.89
CA GLY A 534 -34.97 1.60 -14.07
C GLY A 534 -33.89 2.35 -13.28
N GLN A 535 -34.15 3.61 -12.88
CA GLN A 535 -33.21 4.42 -12.09
C GLN A 535 -31.82 4.54 -12.72
N LEU A 536 -31.76 4.91 -14.00
CA LEU A 536 -30.49 5.10 -14.70
C LEU A 536 -29.69 6.27 -14.09
N GLN A 537 -28.40 6.06 -13.90
CA GLN A 537 -27.43 7.11 -13.60
C GLN A 537 -26.97 7.82 -14.88
N ASP A 538 -26.12 8.83 -14.75
CA ASP A 538 -25.81 9.74 -15.86
C ASP A 538 -25.13 9.05 -17.05
N MET A 539 -24.16 8.15 -16.81
CA MET A 539 -23.52 7.38 -17.89
C MET A 539 -24.51 6.46 -18.62
N ALA A 540 -25.40 5.78 -17.88
CA ALA A 540 -26.41 4.91 -18.49
C ALA A 540 -27.43 5.70 -19.32
N LYS A 541 -27.81 6.92 -18.89
CA LYS A 541 -28.66 7.82 -19.70
C LYS A 541 -27.96 8.23 -20.99
N GLU A 542 -26.68 8.57 -20.93
CA GLU A 542 -25.87 8.91 -22.11
C GLU A 542 -25.76 7.72 -23.07
N ALA A 543 -25.59 6.51 -22.56
CA ALA A 543 -25.59 5.28 -23.35
C ALA A 543 -26.90 5.10 -24.14
N VAL A 544 -28.06 5.28 -23.50
CA VAL A 544 -29.37 5.24 -24.18
C VAL A 544 -29.46 6.33 -25.26
N GLN A 545 -28.94 7.53 -25.01
CA GLN A 545 -28.92 8.60 -26.02
C GLN A 545 -28.04 8.24 -27.22
N ASN A 546 -26.86 7.64 -26.99
CA ASN A 546 -25.98 7.17 -28.06
C ASN A 546 -26.66 6.10 -28.92
N VAL A 547 -27.33 5.14 -28.29
CA VAL A 547 -28.13 4.11 -28.98
C VAL A 547 -29.26 4.76 -29.79
N SER A 548 -29.94 5.76 -29.22
CA SER A 548 -31.01 6.49 -29.92
C SER A 548 -30.51 7.17 -31.21
N ALA A 549 -29.28 7.68 -31.22
CA ALA A 549 -28.68 8.30 -32.40
C ALA A 549 -28.44 7.28 -33.53
N ILE A 550 -28.05 6.06 -33.18
CA ILE A 550 -27.87 4.94 -34.12
C ILE A 550 -29.23 4.59 -34.74
N ILE A 551 -30.24 4.35 -33.90
CA ILE A 551 -31.59 3.99 -34.35
C ILE A 551 -32.16 5.08 -35.28
N LYS A 552 -32.05 6.36 -34.89
CA LYS A 552 -32.48 7.51 -35.71
C LYS A 552 -31.75 7.63 -37.04
N LYS A 553 -30.48 7.24 -37.09
CA LYS A 553 -29.65 7.33 -38.30
C LYS A 553 -29.96 6.21 -39.29
N PHE A 554 -30.32 5.03 -38.81
CA PHE A 554 -30.41 3.82 -39.64
C PHE A 554 -31.83 3.31 -39.86
N SER A 555 -32.83 3.82 -39.13
CA SER A 555 -34.23 3.51 -39.37
C SER A 555 -34.78 4.33 -40.53
N ASP A 556 -35.52 3.67 -41.43
CA ASP A 556 -36.37 4.34 -42.41
C ASP A 556 -37.72 4.74 -41.83
N GLU A 557 -38.08 4.21 -40.67
CA GLU A 557 -39.32 4.58 -40.03
C GLU A 557 -39.21 5.98 -39.44
N ASP A 558 -40.30 6.74 -39.52
CA ASP A 558 -40.38 8.03 -38.86
C ASP A 558 -40.53 7.82 -37.35
N ILE A 559 -39.40 7.71 -36.66
CA ILE A 559 -39.33 7.56 -35.20
C ILE A 559 -39.88 8.83 -34.50
N SER A 560 -40.06 9.94 -35.23
CA SER A 560 -40.67 11.15 -34.66
C SER A 560 -42.15 11.02 -34.31
N GLU A 561 -42.81 9.92 -34.69
CA GLU A 561 -44.20 9.61 -34.31
C GLU A 561 -44.32 8.40 -33.35
N LYS A 562 -43.20 7.86 -32.87
CA LYS A 562 -43.18 6.66 -32.02
C LYS A 562 -42.50 6.92 -30.69
N ASP A 563 -43.07 6.40 -29.61
CA ASP A 563 -42.43 6.35 -28.30
C ASP A 563 -41.77 4.98 -28.11
N VAL A 564 -40.47 4.97 -27.83
CA VAL A 564 -39.71 3.75 -27.54
C VAL A 564 -39.56 3.65 -26.03
N HIS A 565 -40.24 2.68 -25.42
CA HIS A 565 -40.16 2.42 -24.00
C HIS A 565 -39.10 1.36 -23.73
N ILE A 566 -38.05 1.72 -22.98
CA ILE A 566 -37.01 0.81 -22.52
C ILE A 566 -37.17 0.63 -21.02
N GLN A 567 -37.19 -0.61 -20.56
CA GLN A 567 -37.29 -0.96 -19.16
C GLN A 567 -36.15 -1.90 -18.78
N PHE A 568 -35.31 -1.44 -17.86
CA PHE A 568 -34.41 -2.32 -17.12
C PHE A 568 -35.23 -2.97 -16.01
N VAL A 569 -35.30 -4.30 -16.00
CA VAL A 569 -36.20 -5.04 -15.11
C VAL A 569 -35.51 -5.36 -13.79
N GLN A 570 -36.25 -5.21 -12.68
CA GLN A 570 -35.80 -5.56 -11.32
C GLN A 570 -34.49 -4.86 -10.91
N VAL A 571 -34.33 -3.60 -11.29
CA VAL A 571 -33.18 -2.81 -10.86
C VAL A 571 -33.26 -2.60 -9.34
N GLY A 572 -32.18 -2.91 -8.63
CA GLY A 572 -32.08 -2.68 -7.19
C GLY A 572 -32.06 -1.20 -6.82
N GLU A 573 -31.98 -0.90 -5.53
CA GLU A 573 -32.01 0.49 -5.02
C GLU A 573 -30.86 1.37 -5.56
N GLY A 574 -29.78 0.76 -6.04
CA GLY A 574 -28.64 1.45 -6.66
C GLY A 574 -28.87 1.92 -8.11
N GLY A 575 -29.92 1.44 -8.77
CA GLY A 575 -30.18 1.76 -10.18
C GLY A 575 -29.21 1.09 -11.16
N VAL A 576 -29.20 1.57 -12.41
CA VAL A 576 -28.28 1.11 -13.48
C VAL A 576 -27.24 2.19 -13.73
N ASP A 577 -25.96 1.82 -13.66
CA ASP A 577 -24.83 2.71 -13.97
C ASP A 577 -23.90 2.08 -15.02
N GLY A 578 -23.15 2.94 -15.72
CA GLY A 578 -22.26 2.54 -16.82
C GLY A 578 -22.96 2.36 -18.17
N ASP A 579 -22.14 2.13 -19.19
CA ASP A 579 -22.54 2.01 -20.59
C ASP A 579 -22.55 0.55 -21.08
N SER A 580 -22.25 -0.41 -20.21
CA SER A 580 -22.08 -1.83 -20.57
C SER A 580 -23.35 -2.55 -21.05
N ALA A 581 -24.52 -1.91 -20.92
CA ALA A 581 -25.79 -2.39 -21.45
C ALA A 581 -26.15 -1.78 -22.83
N SER A 582 -25.25 -1.00 -23.46
CA SER A 582 -25.57 -0.29 -24.70
C SER A 582 -25.97 -1.23 -25.84
N ILE A 583 -25.24 -2.32 -26.06
CA ILE A 583 -25.60 -3.30 -27.09
C ILE A 583 -26.90 -4.03 -26.75
N THR A 584 -27.17 -4.28 -25.47
CA THR A 584 -28.40 -4.90 -24.98
C THR A 584 -29.61 -4.02 -25.30
N VAL A 585 -29.51 -2.72 -25.01
CA VAL A 585 -30.55 -1.73 -25.32
C VAL A 585 -30.75 -1.63 -26.83
N ALA A 586 -29.66 -1.56 -27.60
CA ALA A 586 -29.74 -1.49 -29.06
C ALA A 586 -30.45 -2.72 -29.65
N ALA A 587 -30.06 -3.93 -29.23
CA ALA A 587 -30.69 -5.17 -29.67
C ALA A 587 -32.18 -5.23 -29.29
N ALA A 588 -32.54 -4.85 -28.05
CA ALA A 588 -33.92 -4.83 -27.59
C ALA A 588 -34.79 -3.88 -28.41
N VAL A 589 -34.31 -2.66 -28.64
CA VAL A 589 -35.06 -1.66 -29.40
C VAL A 589 -35.18 -2.03 -30.88
N ILE A 590 -34.10 -2.53 -31.49
CA ILE A 590 -34.12 -2.98 -32.89
C ILE A 590 -35.10 -4.15 -33.06
N SER A 591 -35.07 -5.11 -32.13
CA SER A 591 -36.03 -6.21 -32.09
C SER A 591 -37.47 -5.71 -32.00
N ALA A 592 -37.76 -4.75 -31.12
CA ALA A 592 -39.10 -4.18 -30.94
C ALA A 592 -39.58 -3.36 -32.15
N LEU A 593 -38.68 -2.65 -32.84
CA LEU A 593 -39.00 -1.88 -34.04
C LEU A 593 -39.30 -2.78 -35.25
N GLU A 594 -38.48 -3.81 -35.46
CA GLU A 594 -38.57 -4.69 -36.62
C GLU A 594 -39.50 -5.90 -36.38
N GLY A 595 -39.95 -6.12 -35.14
CA GLY A 595 -40.76 -7.28 -34.76
C GLY A 595 -40.02 -8.62 -34.87
N VAL A 596 -38.68 -8.61 -34.85
CA VAL A 596 -37.84 -9.81 -34.97
C VAL A 596 -37.49 -10.31 -33.56
N PRO A 597 -37.79 -11.58 -33.22
CA PRO A 597 -37.56 -12.08 -31.87
C PRO A 597 -36.07 -12.31 -31.56
N VAL A 598 -35.68 -12.09 -30.30
CA VAL A 598 -34.33 -12.32 -29.78
C VAL A 598 -34.30 -13.65 -29.05
N ARG A 599 -33.25 -14.43 -29.28
CA ARG A 599 -32.93 -15.66 -28.56
C ARG A 599 -32.78 -15.41 -27.05
N GLN A 600 -33.47 -16.20 -26.24
CA GLN A 600 -33.44 -16.07 -24.78
C GLN A 600 -32.38 -16.96 -24.10
N ASP A 601 -31.80 -17.93 -24.81
CA ASP A 601 -30.66 -18.74 -24.38
C ASP A 601 -29.31 -17.98 -24.42
N LEU A 602 -29.36 -16.68 -24.76
CA LEU A 602 -28.20 -15.83 -24.96
C LEU A 602 -28.21 -14.62 -24.01
N ALA A 603 -27.03 -14.25 -23.52
CA ALA A 603 -26.76 -12.97 -22.86
C ALA A 603 -25.79 -12.10 -23.64
N MET A 604 -25.76 -10.80 -23.36
CA MET A 604 -24.80 -9.88 -23.98
C MET A 604 -24.36 -8.74 -23.05
N THR A 605 -23.11 -8.31 -23.21
CA THR A 605 -22.57 -7.09 -22.59
C THR A 605 -21.68 -6.35 -23.58
N GLY A 606 -21.70 -5.03 -23.54
CA GLY A 606 -20.89 -4.20 -24.42
C GLY A 606 -21.35 -2.75 -24.42
N SER A 607 -20.37 -1.84 -24.43
CA SER A 607 -20.62 -0.44 -24.75
C SER A 607 -20.72 -0.27 -26.27
N LEU A 608 -21.31 0.84 -26.72
CA LEU A 608 -21.58 1.07 -28.14
C LEU A 608 -21.27 2.52 -28.53
N SER A 609 -20.42 2.68 -29.54
CA SER A 609 -20.17 3.98 -30.15
C SER A 609 -21.34 4.40 -31.03
N VAL A 610 -21.55 5.70 -31.25
CA VAL A 610 -22.57 6.22 -32.20
C VAL A 610 -22.33 5.80 -33.66
N ARG A 611 -21.19 5.15 -33.95
CA ARG A 611 -20.87 4.57 -35.27
C ARG A 611 -21.22 3.09 -35.37
N GLY A 612 -21.54 2.44 -34.27
CA GLY A 612 -21.87 1.01 -34.20
C GLY A 612 -20.71 0.12 -33.75
N ASP A 613 -19.52 0.68 -33.45
CA ASP A 613 -18.40 -0.11 -32.91
C ASP A 613 -18.72 -0.55 -31.46
N VAL A 614 -18.53 -1.84 -31.17
CA VAL A 614 -18.68 -2.40 -29.82
C VAL A 614 -17.42 -2.12 -29.02
N LEU A 615 -17.59 -1.52 -27.85
CA LEU A 615 -16.52 -1.02 -26.98
C LEU A 615 -16.36 -1.91 -25.74
N PRO A 616 -15.13 -2.01 -25.18
CA PRO A 616 -14.85 -2.85 -24.02
C PRO A 616 -15.62 -2.41 -22.78
N VAL A 617 -15.81 -3.36 -21.87
CA VAL A 617 -16.51 -3.18 -20.59
C VAL A 617 -15.69 -3.77 -19.45
N GLY A 618 -15.92 -3.29 -18.23
CA GLY A 618 -15.35 -3.90 -17.02
C GLY A 618 -16.08 -5.16 -16.58
N GLY A 619 -15.35 -6.01 -15.83
CA GLY A 619 -15.89 -7.20 -15.16
C GLY A 619 -16.42 -8.29 -16.09
N VAL A 620 -15.80 -8.46 -17.27
CA VAL A 620 -16.29 -9.42 -18.29
C VAL A 620 -16.34 -10.86 -17.78
N THR A 621 -15.33 -11.31 -17.03
CA THR A 621 -15.28 -12.64 -16.42
C THR A 621 -16.48 -12.91 -15.52
N HIS A 622 -16.74 -12.01 -14.56
CA HIS A 622 -17.88 -12.13 -13.64
C HIS A 622 -19.23 -12.10 -14.36
N LYS A 623 -19.34 -11.34 -15.46
CA LYS A 623 -20.54 -11.30 -16.30
C LYS A 623 -20.76 -12.60 -17.07
N ILE A 624 -19.71 -13.21 -17.62
CA ILE A 624 -19.79 -14.50 -18.32
C ILE A 624 -20.22 -15.60 -17.34
N GLU A 625 -19.61 -15.65 -16.16
CA GLU A 625 -19.98 -16.64 -15.14
C GLU A 625 -21.42 -16.45 -14.64
N ALA A 626 -21.89 -15.20 -14.57
CA ALA A 626 -23.29 -14.94 -14.22
C ALA A 626 -24.25 -15.48 -15.29
N ALA A 627 -23.89 -15.39 -16.57
CA ALA A 627 -24.66 -15.99 -17.66
C ALA A 627 -24.65 -17.53 -17.57
N ALA A 628 -23.49 -18.14 -17.35
CA ALA A 628 -23.38 -19.59 -17.16
C ALA A 628 -24.21 -20.08 -15.95
N LYS A 629 -24.11 -19.39 -14.80
CA LYS A 629 -24.90 -19.66 -13.58
C LYS A 629 -26.41 -19.47 -13.77
N ALA A 630 -26.83 -18.69 -14.77
CA ALA A 630 -28.23 -18.50 -15.13
C ALA A 630 -28.73 -19.55 -16.15
N GLY A 631 -27.86 -20.45 -16.60
CA GLY A 631 -28.18 -21.48 -17.59
C GLY A 631 -28.41 -20.91 -18.98
N LEU A 632 -27.63 -19.90 -19.37
CA LEU A 632 -27.57 -19.37 -20.73
C LEU A 632 -26.44 -20.06 -21.49
N ASP A 633 -26.72 -20.48 -22.72
CA ASP A 633 -25.81 -21.27 -23.55
C ASP A 633 -24.79 -20.40 -24.30
N THR A 634 -25.08 -19.12 -24.51
CA THR A 634 -24.22 -18.21 -25.29
C THR A 634 -24.09 -16.83 -24.65
N VAL A 635 -22.88 -16.25 -24.68
CA VAL A 635 -22.63 -14.88 -24.26
C VAL A 635 -21.90 -14.07 -25.34
N ILE A 636 -22.45 -12.91 -25.68
CA ILE A 636 -21.80 -11.95 -26.57
C ILE A 636 -20.99 -10.96 -25.73
N ILE A 637 -19.71 -10.82 -26.07
CA ILE A 637 -18.79 -9.89 -25.43
C ILE A 637 -18.08 -9.00 -26.46
N PRO A 638 -17.56 -7.83 -26.07
CA PRO A 638 -16.72 -7.03 -26.96
C PRO A 638 -15.46 -7.82 -27.32
N LYS A 639 -15.08 -7.82 -28.60
CA LYS A 639 -13.82 -8.43 -29.06
C LYS A 639 -12.59 -7.87 -28.35
N ALA A 640 -12.65 -6.60 -27.95
CA ALA A 640 -11.60 -5.97 -27.15
C ALA A 640 -11.41 -6.61 -25.76
N ASN A 641 -12.44 -7.26 -25.20
CA ASN A 641 -12.39 -7.98 -23.93
C ASN A 641 -12.10 -9.47 -24.07
N GLU A 642 -11.97 -10.01 -25.29
CA GLU A 642 -11.64 -11.44 -25.52
C GLU A 642 -10.40 -11.86 -24.71
N GLN A 643 -9.49 -10.90 -24.51
CA GLN A 643 -8.29 -11.11 -23.73
C GLN A 643 -8.54 -11.13 -22.22
N ASP A 644 -9.53 -10.42 -21.70
CA ASP A 644 -9.79 -10.27 -20.27
C ASP A 644 -10.61 -11.43 -19.67
N VAL A 645 -11.00 -12.41 -20.50
CA VAL A 645 -11.80 -13.57 -20.08
C VAL A 645 -10.93 -14.56 -19.31
N MET A 646 -11.25 -14.76 -18.02
CA MET A 646 -10.57 -15.70 -17.12
C MET A 646 -11.59 -16.49 -16.28
N ILE A 647 -12.47 -17.21 -16.95
CA ILE A 647 -13.53 -17.99 -16.29
C ILE A 647 -12.96 -19.26 -15.67
N GLU A 648 -13.59 -19.74 -14.58
CA GLU A 648 -13.18 -21.02 -13.99
C GLU A 648 -13.51 -22.19 -14.93
N GLU A 649 -12.72 -23.26 -14.87
CA GLU A 649 -12.88 -24.47 -15.71
C GLU A 649 -14.32 -25.02 -15.65
N GLU A 650 -14.99 -24.90 -14.51
CA GLU A 650 -16.38 -25.36 -14.36
C GLU A 650 -17.37 -24.65 -15.29
N TYR A 651 -17.09 -23.42 -15.72
CA TYR A 651 -17.96 -22.62 -16.58
C TYR A 651 -17.57 -22.70 -18.07
N GLU A 652 -16.34 -23.10 -18.40
CA GLU A 652 -15.86 -23.15 -19.79
C GLU A 652 -16.72 -24.06 -20.68
N GLU A 653 -17.18 -25.19 -20.14
CA GLU A 653 -18.03 -26.13 -20.87
C GLU A 653 -19.52 -25.75 -20.85
N GLN A 654 -19.91 -24.73 -20.05
CA GLN A 654 -21.31 -24.35 -19.86
C GLN A 654 -21.77 -23.24 -20.80
N ILE A 655 -20.87 -22.44 -21.36
CA ILE A 655 -21.24 -21.25 -22.13
C ILE A 655 -20.32 -20.96 -23.31
N ASP A 656 -20.91 -20.74 -24.48
CA ASP A 656 -20.20 -20.32 -25.69
C ASP A 656 -19.95 -18.81 -25.68
N ILE A 657 -18.69 -18.39 -25.78
CA ILE A 657 -18.29 -16.98 -25.78
C ILE A 657 -18.13 -16.48 -27.22
N VAL A 658 -18.90 -15.46 -27.60
CA VAL A 658 -18.91 -14.88 -28.95
C VAL A 658 -18.37 -13.44 -28.92
N PRO A 659 -17.08 -13.23 -29.28
CA PRO A 659 -16.50 -11.89 -29.35
C PRO A 659 -16.94 -11.14 -30.61
N VAL A 660 -17.44 -9.91 -30.43
CA VAL A 660 -17.94 -9.06 -31.53
C VAL A 660 -17.30 -7.68 -31.56
N ALA A 661 -17.11 -7.12 -32.74
CA ALA A 661 -16.53 -5.80 -32.95
C ALA A 661 -17.57 -4.73 -33.35
N HIS A 662 -18.74 -5.15 -33.83
CA HIS A 662 -19.76 -4.23 -34.33
C HIS A 662 -21.19 -4.69 -34.01
N ILE A 663 -22.13 -3.75 -33.88
CA ILE A 663 -23.54 -4.04 -33.54
C ILE A 663 -24.25 -4.96 -34.54
N SER A 664 -23.80 -5.02 -35.79
CA SER A 664 -24.37 -5.94 -36.79
C SER A 664 -24.09 -7.40 -36.44
N GLU A 665 -22.87 -7.70 -35.98
CA GLU A 665 -22.49 -9.03 -35.50
C GLU A 665 -23.29 -9.44 -34.26
N VAL A 666 -23.59 -8.47 -33.36
CA VAL A 666 -24.48 -8.72 -32.21
C VAL A 666 -25.86 -9.18 -32.69
N LEU A 667 -26.46 -8.46 -33.65
CA LEU A 667 -27.79 -8.77 -34.17
C LEU A 667 -27.81 -10.08 -34.95
N ASP A 668 -26.74 -10.40 -35.67
CA ASP A 668 -26.57 -11.67 -36.39
C ASP A 668 -26.63 -12.89 -35.49
N VAL A 669 -26.04 -12.77 -34.30
CA VAL A 669 -25.97 -13.87 -33.32
C VAL A 669 -27.25 -13.93 -32.48
N ALA A 670 -27.81 -12.78 -32.11
CA ALA A 670 -28.90 -12.68 -31.14
C ALA A 670 -30.30 -12.87 -31.74
N LEU A 671 -30.54 -12.54 -33.00
CA LEU A 671 -31.88 -12.61 -33.61
C LEU A 671 -32.18 -14.01 -34.16
N ALA A 672 -33.36 -14.55 -33.87
CA ALA A 672 -33.75 -15.92 -34.22
C ALA A 672 -34.30 -16.08 -35.66
N GLY A 673 -34.43 -15.00 -36.43
CA GLY A 673 -35.02 -14.99 -37.78
C GLY A 673 -34.15 -14.28 -38.82
N GLU A 674 -34.35 -14.60 -40.10
CA GLU A 674 -33.74 -13.85 -41.19
C GLU A 674 -34.41 -12.46 -41.31
N PRO A 675 -33.63 -11.37 -41.34
CA PRO A 675 -34.17 -10.03 -41.51
C PRO A 675 -34.90 -9.89 -42.84
N GLU A 676 -36.01 -9.13 -42.86
CA GLU A 676 -36.66 -8.77 -44.12
C GLU A 676 -35.71 -7.95 -45.01
N LYS A 677 -35.81 -8.13 -46.32
CA LYS A 677 -35.03 -7.33 -47.29
C LYS A 677 -35.32 -5.84 -47.12
N ASP A 678 -34.26 -5.04 -47.03
CA ASP A 678 -34.29 -3.59 -46.75
C ASP A 678 -34.68 -3.20 -45.30
N SER A 679 -34.70 -4.15 -44.36
CA SER A 679 -34.84 -3.86 -42.92
C SER A 679 -33.66 -3.05 -42.37
N LEU A 680 -33.81 -2.45 -41.19
CA LEU A 680 -32.70 -1.79 -40.47
C LEU A 680 -31.50 -2.72 -40.28
N ILE A 681 -31.75 -4.00 -40.04
CA ILE A 681 -30.73 -5.04 -39.86
C ILE A 681 -29.90 -5.21 -41.15
N ASP A 682 -30.56 -5.31 -42.31
CA ASP A 682 -29.89 -5.42 -43.61
C ASP A 682 -29.05 -4.18 -43.95
N ARG A 683 -29.52 -2.98 -43.61
CA ARG A 683 -28.73 -1.75 -43.80
C ARG A 683 -27.49 -1.72 -42.92
N LEU A 684 -27.64 -2.08 -41.64
CA LEU A 684 -26.53 -2.13 -40.69
C LEU A 684 -25.46 -3.08 -41.21
N LYS A 685 -25.84 -4.25 -41.73
CA LYS A 685 -24.95 -5.22 -42.38
C LYS A 685 -24.24 -4.68 -43.61
N ASN A 686 -24.96 -4.04 -44.54
CA ASN A 686 -24.36 -3.52 -45.78
C ASN A 686 -23.32 -2.42 -45.50
N ILE A 687 -23.55 -1.60 -44.48
CA ILE A 687 -22.60 -0.56 -44.06
C ILE A 687 -21.42 -1.16 -43.31
N THR A 688 -21.63 -2.21 -42.50
CA THR A 688 -20.51 -2.90 -41.86
C THR A 688 -19.64 -3.66 -42.82
N GLY A 689 -20.22 -4.39 -43.77
CA GLY A 689 -19.47 -5.11 -44.79
C GLY A 689 -18.53 -4.17 -45.54
N SER A 690 -19.02 -3.00 -45.96
CA SER A 690 -18.19 -1.99 -46.63
C SER A 690 -17.16 -1.29 -45.73
N ALA A 691 -17.42 -1.14 -44.43
CA ALA A 691 -16.49 -0.55 -43.46
C ALA A 691 -15.40 -1.53 -42.97
N LEU A 692 -15.74 -2.81 -42.82
CA LEU A 692 -14.83 -3.89 -42.46
C LEU A 692 -13.88 -4.22 -43.62
N GLU A 693 -14.39 -4.29 -44.85
CA GLU A 693 -13.57 -4.43 -46.07
C GLU A 693 -12.56 -3.28 -46.23
N GLN A 694 -12.91 -2.05 -45.82
CA GLN A 694 -11.96 -0.93 -45.84
C GLN A 694 -10.90 -0.99 -44.74
N ARG A 695 -11.18 -1.62 -43.59
CA ARG A 695 -10.22 -1.80 -42.49
C ARG A 695 -9.20 -2.89 -42.79
N GLU A 696 -9.58 -3.99 -43.45
CA GLU A 696 -8.64 -5.06 -43.85
C GLU A 696 -7.61 -4.61 -44.89
N VAL A 697 -7.93 -3.61 -45.72
CA VAL A 697 -7.02 -3.08 -46.75
C VAL A 697 -6.00 -2.07 -46.19
N GLY A 698 -6.14 -1.64 -44.93
CA GLY A 698 -5.27 -0.61 -44.30
C GLY A 698 -4.13 -1.13 -43.41
N GLY A 699 -4.02 -2.45 -43.19
CA GLY A 699 -3.17 -3.04 -42.15
C GLY A 699 -1.72 -3.37 -42.54
N THR A 700 -0.94 -2.41 -43.04
CA THR A 700 0.55 -2.47 -42.98
C THR A 700 1.12 -1.05 -42.90
N GLY A 701 1.29 -0.55 -41.67
CA GLY A 701 1.92 0.75 -41.46
C GLY A 701 2.09 1.04 -39.98
N SER A 702 3.20 0.59 -39.41
CA SER A 702 3.62 0.95 -38.06
C SER A 702 3.69 2.49 -37.94
N PRO A 703 3.03 3.13 -36.96
CA PRO A 703 3.22 4.55 -36.74
C PRO A 703 4.61 4.76 -36.11
N SER A 704 5.46 5.52 -36.79
CA SER A 704 6.71 6.03 -36.24
C SER A 704 6.43 7.03 -35.12
N PRO A 705 7.08 6.92 -33.94
CA PRO A 705 6.85 7.84 -32.83
C PRO A 705 7.40 9.24 -33.16
N GLN A 706 6.59 10.27 -32.89
CA GLN A 706 7.01 11.68 -32.77
C GLN A 706 6.97 12.10 -31.32
#